data_AF-A0A1F6SCD8-F1
#
_entry.id   AF-A0A1F6SCD8-F1
#
_cell.length_a   1.000
_cell.length_b   1.000
_cell.length_c   1.000
_cell.angle_alpha   90.00
_cell.angle_beta   90.00
_cell.angle_gamma   90.00
#
_symmetry.space_group_name_H-M   'P 1'
#
loop_
_entity.id
_entity.type
_entity.pdbx_description
1 polymer ?
#
loop_
_entity_poly.entity_id
_entity_poly.type
_entity_poly.pdbx_seq_one_letter_code
_entity_poly.pdbx_strand_id
1 'polypeptide(L)'
;MPDSATYNLSLPNKPIDKIITTGLFEDYINCPMKCFLRASQEKEAEDSYTIWLKKQDNSYQQSEVIRLASKFKEKDITINPSVSKKLKNVDWFLAIDLTTQIQNLKTQIQVIERQPPELSGSVAQFIPIRFTFSEKLNRTDKLLIAFDAFILSKTIDIPIELGEIIHGKSQSITKVKTAELKNDVRKIINKISALLSDSSPPELTLNKHCSECEFQERCYKIASEKDDLSLLSGLSDNEKRRLNNKGIFTVTQLSYTFRPRRRSKHHIDKPERYHHSLKALSIRENKIHIVGTPSLKINGTPVFIDVEGIPDRNFYYLIGIYIRTEEGTIQHSLWANNETEENQIWSDFLSILSSIKKPVLIHYGGFETSFIKKMRDRYPETLNDFREIKILESSVNLLSVIYAQIYFPVYTNSLKETAKYFNFSWSDPLSSGLKSIIWRHQWETTQDYMLKEKLIRYNSEDCQALSLLTRNIIQITKQYLNTDQNFKQNIIHTNSLKKNNTQSKWSAFKSPVTGLEEINNAAYWNYQRERIYARAGAKSKQIQKRQEHYQTKKIKYRVEKVVIWEVSPYCPKCNKMGIKKVTTNQRIQEDLIFGKNSIKLRIIKYVFQVYSCPECMFEYGIDQRFLDVRRYGWNLIAFCIYHILGLYIPQMAVKRSLERLYGFKIDSLGRIKEKAANYYTETRENILNRIIQGNLIHVDETQANVRGKLMYVWVLTNLHEVVYIPTENREGEFIQNLLKNFKGVLVSDFYTAYDSVDCPQQKCLIHLMRDINDEILKYPFNEELKKIASEFSNLLQPIVKTIDKRGLKKYFLRKHLKEVDRFCKY
;
A
#
# COMPACT_ATOMS: atom_id res chain seq x y z
N MET A 1 28.61 7.28 14.98
CA MET A 1 28.71 8.72 15.27
C MET A 1 30.03 9.21 14.73
N PRO A 2 29.98 10.11 13.75
CA PRO A 2 30.82 11.30 13.71
C PRO A 2 29.92 12.54 13.79
N ASP A 3 30.53 13.62 14.26
CA ASP A 3 29.90 14.78 14.87
C ASP A 3 28.88 15.52 13.99
N SER A 4 27.75 15.84 14.62
CA SER A 4 26.75 16.77 14.12
C SER A 4 27.36 18.17 14.03
N ALA A 5 27.94 18.51 12.89
CA ALA A 5 28.18 19.89 12.51
C ALA A 5 26.82 20.57 12.30
N THR A 6 26.27 21.13 13.37
CA THR A 6 25.18 22.11 13.34
C THR A 6 25.66 23.35 12.63
N TYR A 7 25.52 23.38 11.30
CA TYR A 7 25.53 24.62 10.55
C TYR A 7 24.21 25.35 10.81
N ASN A 8 24.27 26.29 11.75
CA ASN A 8 23.23 27.30 11.99
C ASN A 8 23.04 28.14 10.71
N LEU A 9 22.09 27.74 9.87
CA LEU A 9 21.30 28.72 9.13
C LEU A 9 20.38 29.39 10.17
N SER A 10 20.89 30.50 10.71
CA SER A 10 20.31 31.38 11.72
C SER A 10 18.77 31.39 11.74
N LEU A 11 18.20 30.86 12.83
CA LEU A 11 16.81 31.08 13.25
C LEU A 11 16.62 32.56 13.67
N PRO A 12 15.40 33.11 13.55
CA PRO A 12 15.18 34.55 13.70
C PRO A 12 15.38 35.02 15.15
N ASN A 13 16.35 35.91 15.35
CA ASN A 13 16.47 36.76 16.56
C ASN A 13 15.60 38.03 16.46
N LYS A 14 14.61 38.04 15.55
CA LYS A 14 13.70 39.18 15.35
C LYS A 14 12.41 39.01 16.15
N PRO A 15 11.86 40.07 16.76
CA PRO A 15 10.59 39.99 17.47
C PRO A 15 9.46 39.62 16.50
N ILE A 16 8.68 38.59 16.86
CA ILE A 16 7.49 38.17 16.11
C ILE A 16 6.38 39.20 16.35
N ASP A 17 5.80 39.72 15.28
CA ASP A 17 4.60 40.56 15.39
C ASP A 17 3.42 39.70 15.86
N LYS A 18 2.86 40.05 17.03
CA LYS A 18 1.75 39.32 17.64
C LYS A 18 0.39 39.80 17.15
N ILE A 19 0.35 40.84 16.30
CA ILE A 19 -0.89 41.37 15.73
C ILE A 19 -1.34 40.49 14.56
N ILE A 20 -2.49 39.84 14.72
CA ILE A 20 -3.14 39.06 13.66
C ILE A 20 -3.86 40.02 12.73
N THR A 21 -3.24 40.24 11.57
CA THR A 21 -3.84 41.00 10.46
C THR A 21 -4.65 40.10 9.54
N THR A 22 -5.50 40.69 8.70
CA THR A 22 -6.18 39.98 7.59
C THR A 22 -5.19 39.20 6.72
N GLY A 23 -4.02 39.78 6.43
CA GLY A 23 -2.97 39.12 5.63
C GLY A 23 -2.38 37.88 6.33
N LEU A 24 -2.09 37.96 7.63
CA LEU A 24 -1.62 36.78 8.38
C LEU A 24 -2.70 35.70 8.51
N PHE A 25 -3.96 36.10 8.59
CA PHE A 25 -5.10 35.18 8.60
C PHE A 25 -5.21 34.42 7.27
N GLU A 26 -5.09 35.12 6.15
CA GLU A 26 -5.02 34.52 4.80
C GLU A 26 -3.83 33.56 4.68
N ASP A 27 -2.63 34.01 5.07
CA ASP A 27 -1.42 33.20 5.00
C ASP A 27 -1.56 31.91 5.81
N TYR A 28 -2.20 31.95 6.97
CA TYR A 28 -2.39 30.76 7.79
C TYR A 28 -3.31 29.73 7.14
N ILE A 29 -4.40 30.18 6.51
CA ILE A 29 -5.33 29.31 5.79
C ILE A 29 -4.59 28.57 4.67
N ASN A 30 -3.72 29.28 3.96
CA ASN A 30 -2.94 28.76 2.84
C ASN A 30 -1.74 27.90 3.29
N CYS A 31 -0.98 28.37 4.28
CA CYS A 31 0.22 27.72 4.79
C CYS A 31 0.64 28.28 6.18
N PRO A 32 0.55 27.49 7.26
CA PRO A 32 1.00 27.92 8.60
C PRO A 32 2.47 28.37 8.66
N MET A 33 3.35 27.74 7.86
CA MET A 33 4.75 28.15 7.77
C MET A 33 4.88 29.55 7.14
N LYS A 34 4.10 29.87 6.10
CA LYS A 34 4.09 31.21 5.47
C LYS A 34 3.66 32.28 6.48
N CYS A 35 2.59 32.01 7.23
CA CYS A 35 2.10 32.89 8.30
C CYS A 35 3.20 33.19 9.34
N PHE A 36 3.89 32.15 9.83
CA PHE A 36 4.97 32.33 10.80
C PHE A 36 6.15 33.13 10.24
N LEU A 37 6.59 32.84 9.01
CA LEU A 37 7.71 33.53 8.37
C LEU A 37 7.41 35.01 8.14
N ARG A 38 6.18 35.34 7.70
CA ARG A 38 5.76 36.73 7.49
C ARG A 38 5.65 37.49 8.83
N ALA A 39 5.10 36.87 9.87
CA ALA A 39 5.05 37.46 11.21
C ALA A 39 6.45 37.68 11.82
N SER A 40 7.44 36.88 11.42
CA SER A 40 8.84 36.98 11.84
C SER A 40 9.67 37.99 11.00
N GLN A 41 9.05 38.68 10.03
CA GLN A 41 9.71 39.62 9.12
C GLN A 41 10.93 39.02 8.40
N GLU A 42 10.78 37.77 7.95
CA GLU A 42 11.77 37.10 7.11
C GLU A 42 11.80 37.70 5.72
N LYS A 43 12.98 37.66 5.07
CA LYS A 43 13.13 38.18 3.71
C LYS A 43 12.37 37.30 2.73
N GLU A 44 11.38 37.90 2.07
CA GLU A 44 10.66 37.30 0.95
C GLU A 44 11.58 37.27 -0.29
N ALA A 45 11.55 36.19 -1.06
CA ALA A 45 12.04 36.25 -2.43
C ALA A 45 11.02 37.03 -3.27
N GLU A 46 11.46 37.73 -4.31
CA GLU A 46 10.53 38.36 -5.26
C GLU A 46 9.77 37.28 -6.04
N ASP A 47 8.59 36.90 -5.55
CA ASP A 47 7.66 36.08 -6.32
C ASP A 47 6.81 36.94 -7.24
N SER A 48 7.11 36.83 -8.54
CA SER A 48 6.43 37.57 -9.60
C SER A 48 4.92 37.35 -9.60
N TYR A 49 4.43 36.17 -9.18
CA TYR A 49 3.01 35.85 -9.20
C TYR A 49 2.24 36.49 -8.04
N THR A 50 2.70 36.32 -6.80
CA THR A 50 2.08 36.96 -5.62
C THR A 50 2.09 38.49 -5.74
N ILE A 51 3.18 39.08 -6.23
CA ILE A 51 3.28 40.53 -6.46
C ILE A 51 2.28 40.97 -7.52
N TRP A 52 2.18 40.23 -8.63
CA TRP A 52 1.24 40.54 -9.71
C TRP A 52 -0.22 40.44 -9.24
N LEU A 53 -0.59 39.37 -8.52
CA LEU A 53 -1.94 39.19 -7.95
C LEU A 53 -2.31 40.35 -7.03
N LYS A 54 -1.46 40.68 -6.04
CA LYS A 54 -1.69 41.81 -5.13
C LYS A 54 -1.88 43.12 -5.89
N LYS A 55 -1.13 43.34 -6.98
CA LYS A 55 -1.27 44.54 -7.82
C LYS A 55 -2.62 44.57 -8.55
N GLN A 56 -3.09 43.44 -9.07
CA GLN A 56 -4.41 43.36 -9.72
C GLN A 56 -5.54 43.60 -8.72
N ASP A 57 -5.50 42.94 -7.56
CA ASP A 57 -6.50 43.13 -6.51
C ASP A 57 -6.54 44.59 -6.03
N ASN A 58 -5.38 45.20 -5.79
CA ASN A 58 -5.31 46.62 -5.40
C ASN A 58 -5.88 47.56 -6.48
N SER A 59 -5.56 47.30 -7.75
CA SER A 59 -6.07 48.13 -8.86
C SER A 59 -7.59 47.98 -9.01
N TYR A 60 -8.10 46.75 -8.93
CA TYR A 60 -9.53 46.45 -9.00
C TYR A 60 -10.28 47.08 -7.82
N GLN A 61 -9.73 46.91 -6.61
CA GLN A 61 -10.25 47.54 -5.40
C GLN A 61 -10.36 49.05 -5.55
N GLN A 62 -9.31 49.73 -6.01
CA GLN A 62 -9.31 51.19 -6.18
C GLN A 62 -10.41 51.63 -7.16
N SER A 63 -10.55 50.98 -8.32
CA SER A 63 -11.60 51.30 -9.28
C SER A 63 -13.01 51.08 -8.72
N GLU A 64 -13.22 49.98 -7.99
CA GLU A 64 -14.54 49.64 -7.46
C GLU A 64 -14.95 50.51 -6.27
N VAL A 65 -14.00 50.93 -5.43
CA VAL A 65 -14.25 51.91 -4.36
C VAL A 65 -14.71 53.24 -4.95
N ILE A 66 -14.02 53.75 -5.99
CA ILE A 66 -14.40 55.01 -6.66
C ILE A 66 -15.80 54.90 -7.26
N ARG A 67 -16.10 53.77 -7.92
CA ARG A 67 -17.41 53.52 -8.53
C ARG A 67 -18.53 53.40 -7.50
N LEU A 68 -18.27 52.75 -6.36
CA LEU A 68 -19.27 52.61 -5.31
C LEU A 68 -19.52 53.96 -4.63
N ALA A 69 -18.46 54.72 -4.36
CA ALA A 69 -18.53 56.06 -3.78
C ALA A 69 -19.34 57.04 -4.64
N SER A 70 -19.26 56.96 -5.98
CA SER A 70 -20.00 57.87 -6.88
C SER A 70 -21.54 57.72 -6.82
N LYS A 71 -22.05 56.67 -6.18
CA LYS A 71 -23.50 56.48 -5.94
C LYS A 71 -24.03 57.26 -4.74
N PHE A 72 -23.17 57.81 -3.90
CA PHE A 72 -23.52 58.53 -2.68
C PHE A 72 -23.19 60.02 -2.83
N LYS A 73 -23.89 60.89 -2.09
CA LYS A 73 -23.52 62.31 -2.03
C LYS A 73 -22.29 62.46 -1.15
N GLU A 74 -21.46 63.48 -1.39
CA GLU A 74 -20.23 63.70 -0.60
C GLU A 74 -20.47 63.76 0.92
N LYS A 75 -21.59 64.36 1.35
CA LYS A 75 -21.99 64.43 2.76
C LYS A 75 -22.32 63.07 3.40
N ASP A 76 -22.62 62.06 2.58
CA ASP A 76 -23.02 60.72 3.02
C ASP A 76 -21.80 59.75 3.08
N ILE A 77 -20.62 60.22 2.68
CA ILE A 77 -19.37 59.45 2.61
C ILE A 77 -18.40 59.94 3.69
N THR A 78 -17.72 59.00 4.36
CA THR A 78 -16.59 59.30 5.24
C THR A 78 -15.36 58.48 4.84
N ILE A 79 -14.17 59.07 4.96
CA ILE A 79 -12.89 58.43 4.62
C ILE A 79 -12.06 58.28 5.89
N ASN A 80 -11.55 57.08 6.12
CA ASN A 80 -10.76 56.69 7.29
C ASN A 80 -11.41 57.10 8.64
N PRO A 81 -12.65 56.69 8.90
CA PRO A 81 -13.33 57.04 10.15
C PRO A 81 -12.69 56.35 11.35
N SER A 82 -12.53 57.08 12.46
CA SER A 82 -12.09 56.51 13.73
C SER A 82 -13.18 55.62 14.34
N VAL A 83 -12.86 54.34 14.59
CA VAL A 83 -13.83 53.37 15.11
C VAL A 83 -13.85 53.39 16.64
N SER A 84 -15.00 53.72 17.22
CA SER A 84 -15.25 53.61 18.67
C SER A 84 -16.68 53.14 18.93
N LYS A 85 -17.02 52.78 20.17
CA LYS A 85 -18.39 52.43 20.60
C LYS A 85 -19.44 53.52 20.29
N LYS A 86 -19.02 54.73 19.90
CA LYS A 86 -19.88 55.87 19.50
C LYS A 86 -20.40 55.79 18.06
N LEU A 87 -19.98 54.80 17.26
CA LEU A 87 -20.48 54.57 15.88
C LEU A 87 -21.97 54.25 15.76
N LYS A 88 -22.72 54.22 16.88
CA LYS A 88 -24.18 54.02 16.88
C LYS A 88 -24.96 55.19 16.26
N ASN A 89 -24.41 56.41 16.33
CA ASN A 89 -25.07 57.67 15.91
C ASN A 89 -24.21 58.45 14.91
N VAL A 90 -23.82 57.82 13.80
CA VAL A 90 -23.11 58.50 12.70
C VAL A 90 -24.06 58.84 11.56
N ASP A 91 -23.80 59.93 10.84
CA ASP A 91 -24.68 60.43 9.77
C ASP A 91 -24.28 59.98 8.37
N TRP A 92 -23.14 59.28 8.24
CA TRP A 92 -22.71 58.72 6.96
C TRP A 92 -23.44 57.39 6.65
N PHE A 93 -23.54 57.10 5.35
CA PHE A 93 -24.05 55.85 4.79
C PHE A 93 -22.94 54.98 4.19
N LEU A 94 -21.80 55.57 3.81
CA LEU A 94 -20.64 54.86 3.29
C LEU A 94 -19.35 55.28 4.02
N ALA A 95 -18.60 54.31 4.53
CA ALA A 95 -17.26 54.51 5.07
C ALA A 95 -16.21 53.83 4.20
N ILE A 96 -15.15 54.54 3.85
CA ILE A 96 -14.04 54.05 3.03
C ILE A 96 -12.78 53.94 3.87
N ASP A 97 -12.04 52.85 3.69
CA ASP A 97 -10.74 52.57 4.31
C ASP A 97 -10.76 52.64 5.84
N LEU A 98 -11.62 51.83 6.46
CA LEU A 98 -11.77 51.76 7.90
C LEU A 98 -10.76 50.77 8.49
N THR A 99 -9.82 51.29 9.27
CA THR A 99 -8.89 50.47 10.06
C THR A 99 -9.40 50.34 11.49
N THR A 100 -9.53 49.09 11.97
CA THR A 100 -9.88 48.84 13.37
C THR A 100 -8.97 47.78 13.98
N GLN A 101 -8.70 47.94 15.27
CA GLN A 101 -7.92 47.01 16.06
C GLN A 101 -8.62 46.72 17.38
N ILE A 102 -8.71 45.45 17.74
CA ILE A 102 -9.18 45.00 19.04
C ILE A 102 -8.21 43.98 19.61
N GLN A 103 -7.66 44.27 20.80
CA GLN A 103 -6.62 43.44 21.41
C GLN A 103 -5.43 43.22 20.43
N ASN A 104 -5.16 41.98 20.04
CA ASN A 104 -4.14 41.57 19.09
C ASN A 104 -4.68 41.31 17.68
N LEU A 105 -5.91 41.73 17.37
CA LEU A 105 -6.53 41.55 16.04
C LEU A 105 -6.65 42.89 15.34
N LYS A 106 -6.23 42.96 14.08
CA LYS A 106 -6.30 44.17 13.25
C LYS A 106 -6.90 43.83 11.88
N THR A 107 -7.84 44.64 11.43
CA THR A 107 -8.35 44.58 10.05
C THR A 107 -8.40 45.98 9.44
N GLN A 108 -8.26 46.01 8.12
CA GLN A 108 -8.49 47.17 7.28
C GLN A 108 -9.60 46.78 6.30
N ILE A 109 -10.77 47.38 6.51
CA ILE A 109 -11.99 47.11 5.74
C ILE A 109 -12.11 48.19 4.68
N GLN A 110 -12.17 47.77 3.42
CA GLN A 110 -12.13 48.67 2.28
C GLN A 110 -13.34 49.59 2.25
N VAL A 111 -14.54 49.02 2.39
CA VAL A 111 -15.78 49.77 2.44
C VAL A 111 -16.71 49.18 3.48
N ILE A 112 -17.43 50.03 4.21
CA ILE A 112 -18.57 49.63 5.03
C ILE A 112 -19.78 50.45 4.59
N GLU A 113 -20.83 49.75 4.19
CA GLU A 113 -22.14 50.35 3.95
C GLU A 113 -22.96 50.27 5.24
N ARG A 114 -23.57 51.40 5.62
CA ARG A 114 -24.51 51.47 6.73
C ARG A 114 -25.92 51.57 6.16
N GLN A 115 -26.75 50.58 6.47
CA GLN A 115 -28.17 50.57 6.13
C GLN A 115 -28.98 51.01 7.36
N PRO A 116 -29.87 52.01 7.21
CA PRO A 116 -30.73 52.46 8.30
C PRO A 116 -31.68 51.33 8.71
N PRO A 117 -32.13 51.32 9.98
CA PRO A 117 -33.04 50.30 10.47
C PRO A 117 -34.37 50.29 9.72
N GLU A 118 -34.82 49.11 9.29
CA GLU A 118 -36.10 48.91 8.56
C GLU A 118 -37.34 49.10 9.46
N LEU A 119 -37.20 48.98 10.79
CA LEU A 119 -38.29 49.06 11.77
C LEU A 119 -37.90 50.03 12.90
N SER A 120 -38.87 50.80 13.41
CA SER A 120 -38.64 51.67 14.58
C SER A 120 -38.22 50.82 15.80
N GLY A 121 -36.97 50.97 16.23
CA GLY A 121 -36.39 50.23 17.36
C GLY A 121 -35.28 49.24 17.01
N SER A 122 -35.00 48.95 15.72
CA SER A 122 -33.84 48.16 15.32
C SER A 122 -32.57 49.01 15.19
N VAL A 123 -31.40 48.36 15.30
CA VAL A 123 -30.08 49.00 15.16
C VAL A 123 -29.72 49.05 13.69
N ALA A 124 -29.06 50.13 13.24
CA ALA A 124 -28.55 50.22 11.88
C ALA A 124 -27.63 49.02 11.55
N GLN A 125 -27.80 48.46 10.35
CA GLN A 125 -27.00 47.34 9.87
C GLN A 125 -25.72 47.87 9.22
N PHE A 126 -24.58 47.30 9.61
CA PHE A 126 -23.29 47.59 8.98
C PHE A 126 -22.87 46.39 8.13
N ILE A 127 -22.54 46.63 6.88
CA ILE A 127 -22.17 45.60 5.90
C ILE A 127 -20.75 45.90 5.46
N PRO A 128 -19.74 45.13 5.89
CA PRO A 128 -18.40 45.21 5.31
C PRO A 128 -18.45 44.71 3.88
N ILE A 129 -17.76 45.41 2.99
CA ILE A 129 -17.66 45.12 1.56
C ILE A 129 -16.19 44.91 1.21
N ARG A 130 -15.87 43.72 0.67
CA ARG A 130 -14.54 43.41 0.11
C ARG A 130 -14.61 43.37 -1.41
N PHE A 131 -13.47 43.65 -2.04
CA PHE A 131 -13.30 43.62 -3.49
C PHE A 131 -12.26 42.56 -3.84
N THR A 132 -12.54 41.75 -4.86
CA THR A 132 -11.64 40.68 -5.31
C THR A 132 -11.60 40.66 -6.83
N PHE A 133 -10.40 40.67 -7.42
CA PHE A 133 -10.24 40.66 -8.88
C PHE A 133 -10.71 39.34 -9.52
N SER A 134 -10.64 38.22 -8.80
CA SER A 134 -11.05 36.90 -9.28
C SER A 134 -12.55 36.83 -9.61
N GLU A 135 -12.90 36.09 -10.67
CA GLU A 135 -14.29 35.83 -11.09
C GLU A 135 -14.99 34.78 -10.21
N LYS A 136 -14.23 33.89 -9.57
CA LYS A 136 -14.77 32.82 -8.71
C LYS A 136 -14.27 32.94 -7.28
N LEU A 137 -15.23 33.04 -6.37
CA LEU A 137 -14.96 33.03 -4.93
C LEU A 137 -14.78 31.62 -4.39
N ASN A 138 -13.75 31.46 -3.57
CA ASN A 138 -13.45 30.26 -2.81
C ASN A 138 -13.87 30.43 -1.33
N ARG A 139 -13.57 29.43 -0.49
CA ARG A 139 -13.90 29.48 0.95
C ARG A 139 -13.03 30.48 1.71
N THR A 140 -11.78 30.67 1.30
CA THR A 140 -10.85 31.65 1.89
C THR A 140 -11.43 33.06 1.78
N ASP A 141 -11.96 33.45 0.61
CA ASP A 141 -12.58 34.78 0.41
C ASP A 141 -13.73 35.02 1.39
N LYS A 142 -14.59 34.01 1.57
CA LYS A 142 -15.71 34.04 2.52
C LYS A 142 -15.23 34.10 3.98
N LEU A 143 -14.12 33.45 4.31
CA LEU A 143 -13.53 33.50 5.64
C LEU A 143 -12.87 34.86 5.93
N LEU A 144 -12.28 35.51 4.93
CA LEU A 144 -11.68 36.84 5.07
C LEU A 144 -12.73 37.90 5.39
N ILE A 145 -13.84 37.93 4.68
CA ILE A 145 -14.92 38.87 5.01
C ILE A 145 -15.58 38.56 6.35
N ALA A 146 -15.68 37.28 6.73
CA ALA A 146 -16.16 36.88 8.05
C ALA A 146 -15.19 37.28 9.17
N PHE A 147 -13.88 37.29 8.92
CA PHE A 147 -12.85 37.79 9.83
C PHE A 147 -12.98 39.30 10.05
N ASP A 148 -13.17 40.07 8.97
CA ASP A 148 -13.40 41.52 9.06
C ASP A 148 -14.67 41.84 9.84
N ALA A 149 -15.78 41.17 9.50
CA ALA A 149 -17.05 41.28 10.21
C ALA A 149 -16.92 40.91 11.69
N PHE A 150 -16.14 39.88 12.01
CA PHE A 150 -15.89 39.47 13.40
C PHE A 150 -15.21 40.59 14.19
N ILE A 151 -14.13 41.18 13.66
CA ILE A 151 -13.42 42.27 14.35
C ILE A 151 -14.30 43.52 14.44
N LEU A 152 -14.98 43.89 13.36
CA LEU A 152 -15.89 45.03 13.32
C LEU A 152 -16.99 44.87 14.38
N SER A 153 -17.65 43.71 14.42
CA SER A 153 -18.72 43.41 15.39
C SER A 153 -18.27 43.57 16.84
N LYS A 154 -17.02 43.18 17.13
CA LYS A 154 -16.42 43.30 18.47
C LYS A 154 -16.00 44.72 18.81
N THR A 155 -15.66 45.53 17.82
CA THR A 155 -15.24 46.92 18.03
C THR A 155 -16.46 47.84 18.31
N ILE A 156 -17.55 47.66 17.56
CA ILE A 156 -18.75 48.51 17.67
C ILE A 156 -19.83 47.95 18.61
N ASP A 157 -19.67 46.70 19.07
CA ASP A 157 -20.61 45.98 19.94
C ASP A 157 -22.01 45.79 19.30
N ILE A 158 -22.02 45.52 17.98
CA ILE A 158 -23.22 45.25 17.17
C ILE A 158 -22.94 43.97 16.37
N PRO A 159 -23.87 43.00 16.31
CA PRO A 159 -23.69 41.82 15.47
C PRO A 159 -23.66 42.21 13.99
N ILE A 160 -22.61 41.78 13.28
CA ILE A 160 -22.51 41.89 11.83
C ILE A 160 -22.91 40.53 11.27
N GLU A 161 -24.09 40.41 10.67
CA GLU A 161 -24.64 39.13 10.16
C GLU A 161 -24.42 38.91 8.67
N LEU A 162 -24.11 39.99 7.94
CA LEU A 162 -23.96 40.00 6.50
C LEU A 162 -22.67 40.74 6.11
N GLY A 163 -21.93 40.18 5.15
CA GLY A 163 -20.87 40.86 4.42
C GLY A 163 -21.05 40.67 2.92
N GLU A 164 -20.53 41.58 2.12
CA GLU A 164 -20.60 41.51 0.65
C GLU A 164 -19.22 41.44 0.01
N ILE A 165 -19.08 40.57 -0.99
CA ILE A 165 -17.88 40.50 -1.81
C ILE A 165 -18.27 40.90 -3.24
N ILE A 166 -17.68 41.99 -3.73
CA ILE A 166 -17.80 42.44 -5.12
C ILE A 166 -16.62 41.86 -5.87
N HIS A 167 -16.89 41.06 -6.90
CA HIS A 167 -15.84 40.29 -7.58
C HIS A 167 -16.03 40.16 -9.08
N GLY A 168 -14.92 39.87 -9.76
CA GLY A 168 -14.85 39.67 -11.19
C GLY A 168 -15.08 40.92 -12.04
N LYS A 169 -14.82 40.81 -13.35
CA LYS A 169 -15.03 41.92 -14.30
C LYS A 169 -16.50 42.34 -14.40
N SER A 170 -17.42 41.42 -14.14
CA SER A 170 -18.86 41.66 -14.15
C SER A 170 -19.39 42.37 -12.90
N GLN A 171 -18.53 42.64 -11.91
CA GLN A 171 -18.90 43.29 -10.64
C GLN A 171 -20.01 42.51 -9.90
N SER A 172 -19.90 41.18 -9.93
CA SER A 172 -20.87 40.29 -9.29
C SER A 172 -20.83 40.47 -7.76
N ILE A 173 -22.01 40.59 -7.14
CA ILE A 173 -22.14 40.77 -5.68
C ILE A 173 -22.48 39.43 -5.04
N THR A 174 -21.63 38.95 -4.13
CA THR A 174 -21.89 37.75 -3.32
C THR A 174 -22.11 38.12 -1.86
N LYS A 175 -23.32 37.84 -1.37
CA LYS A 175 -23.71 38.01 0.04
C LYS A 175 -23.25 36.82 0.88
N VAL A 176 -22.53 37.08 1.97
CA VAL A 176 -21.98 36.07 2.89
C VAL A 176 -22.62 36.23 4.26
N LYS A 177 -23.26 35.16 4.75
CA LYS A 177 -23.76 35.07 6.13
C LYS A 177 -22.59 34.83 7.09
N THR A 178 -22.12 35.89 7.72
CA THR A 178 -20.91 35.87 8.58
C THR A 178 -21.13 35.06 9.86
N ALA A 179 -22.38 34.95 10.33
CA ALA A 179 -22.74 34.18 11.52
C ALA A 179 -22.38 32.69 11.41
N GLU A 180 -22.53 32.10 10.22
CA GLU A 180 -22.24 30.67 9.96
C GLU A 180 -20.73 30.36 10.04
N LEU A 181 -19.88 31.34 9.68
CA LEU A 181 -18.42 31.20 9.63
C LEU A 181 -17.71 31.65 10.92
N LYS A 182 -18.43 32.28 11.85
CA LYS A 182 -17.89 32.84 13.10
C LYS A 182 -17.08 31.84 13.92
N ASN A 183 -17.56 30.60 14.02
CA ASN A 183 -16.88 29.54 14.78
C ASN A 183 -15.57 29.10 14.11
N ASP A 184 -15.54 29.04 12.78
CA ASP A 184 -14.34 28.70 12.02
C ASP A 184 -13.29 29.80 12.14
N VAL A 185 -13.70 31.07 11.99
CA VAL A 185 -12.84 32.24 12.21
C VAL A 185 -12.20 32.21 13.59
N ARG A 186 -13.00 31.98 14.65
CA ARG A 186 -12.48 31.90 16.03
C ARG A 186 -11.47 30.76 16.20
N LYS A 187 -11.74 29.58 15.62
CA LYS A 187 -10.81 28.44 15.67
C LYS A 187 -9.49 28.78 14.98
N ILE A 188 -9.53 29.45 13.83
CA ILE A 188 -8.32 29.87 13.10
C ILE A 188 -7.54 30.92 13.89
N ILE A 189 -8.21 31.95 14.42
CA ILE A 189 -7.58 32.98 15.28
C ILE A 189 -6.85 32.34 16.46
N ASN A 190 -7.47 31.38 17.15
CA ASN A 190 -6.85 30.68 18.27
C ASN A 190 -5.59 29.91 17.84
N LYS A 191 -5.62 29.26 16.66
CA LYS A 191 -4.46 28.53 16.14
C LYS A 191 -3.33 29.48 15.72
N ILE A 192 -3.65 30.62 15.10
CA ILE A 192 -2.66 31.65 14.77
C ILE A 192 -2.05 32.20 16.06
N SER A 193 -2.88 32.51 17.06
CA SER A 193 -2.40 33.02 18.35
C SER A 193 -1.44 32.05 19.03
N ALA A 194 -1.75 30.74 19.00
CA ALA A 194 -0.86 29.70 19.51
C ALA A 194 0.45 29.62 18.71
N LEU A 195 0.37 29.68 17.38
CA LEU A 195 1.53 29.68 16.47
C LEU A 195 2.47 30.87 16.71
N LEU A 196 1.93 32.08 16.88
CA LEU A 196 2.71 33.30 17.10
C LEU A 196 3.19 33.47 18.55
N SER A 197 2.69 32.65 19.48
CA SER A 197 3.15 32.63 20.87
C SER A 197 4.37 31.72 21.05
N ASP A 198 4.58 30.76 20.15
CA ASP A 198 5.73 29.88 20.14
C ASP A 198 6.95 30.61 19.56
N SER A 199 8.10 30.47 20.19
CA SER A 199 9.37 31.01 19.67
C SER A 199 9.94 30.16 18.52
N SER A 200 9.41 28.96 18.30
CA SER A 200 9.87 28.02 17.29
C SER A 200 8.95 27.97 16.06
N PRO A 201 9.51 27.81 14.85
CA PRO A 201 8.71 27.68 13.65
C PRO A 201 7.90 26.37 13.66
N PRO A 202 6.73 26.33 12.99
CA PRO A 202 5.96 25.09 12.87
C PRO A 202 6.74 24.03 12.08
N GLU A 203 6.33 22.77 12.19
CA GLU A 203 6.93 21.68 11.41
C GLU A 203 6.80 21.97 9.89
N LEU A 204 7.93 21.92 9.19
CA LEU A 204 7.99 22.22 7.77
C LEU A 204 7.22 21.16 6.98
N THR A 205 6.22 21.59 6.23
CA THR A 205 5.43 20.71 5.37
C THR A 205 5.20 21.38 4.02
N LEU A 206 5.72 20.78 2.95
CA LEU A 206 5.37 21.20 1.60
C LEU A 206 3.91 20.84 1.29
N ASN A 207 3.14 21.82 0.80
CA ASN A 207 1.71 21.71 0.56
C ASN A 207 1.32 22.26 -0.83
N LYS A 208 0.02 22.31 -1.14
CA LYS A 208 -0.48 22.78 -2.44
C LYS A 208 -0.23 24.27 -2.70
N HIS A 209 -0.14 25.08 -1.64
CA HIS A 209 0.16 26.51 -1.73
C HIS A 209 1.58 26.79 -2.19
N CYS A 210 2.48 25.81 -2.07
CA CYS A 210 3.89 26.00 -2.39
C CYS A 210 4.16 26.51 -3.80
N SER A 211 3.33 26.20 -4.82
CA SER A 211 3.57 26.66 -6.20
C SER A 211 3.42 28.16 -6.41
N GLU A 212 2.68 28.85 -5.53
CA GLU A 212 2.41 30.29 -5.58
C GLU A 212 2.95 31.01 -4.33
N CYS A 213 3.90 30.37 -3.62
CA CYS A 213 4.44 30.87 -2.37
C CYS A 213 5.83 31.48 -2.57
N GLU A 214 6.02 32.71 -2.11
CA GLU A 214 7.30 33.42 -2.13
C GLU A 214 8.40 32.75 -1.30
N PHE A 215 8.03 31.86 -0.37
CA PHE A 215 8.98 31.09 0.45
C PHE A 215 9.24 29.68 -0.09
N GLN A 216 8.76 29.33 -1.30
CA GLN A 216 8.85 27.98 -1.86
C GLN A 216 10.30 27.47 -1.92
N GLU A 217 11.22 28.24 -2.49
CA GLU A 217 12.62 27.81 -2.66
C GLU A 217 13.30 27.53 -1.32
N ARG A 218 13.10 28.41 -0.35
CA ARG A 218 13.60 28.24 1.03
C ARG A 218 13.05 26.95 1.65
N CYS A 219 11.74 26.76 1.59
CA CYS A 219 11.07 25.58 2.15
C CYS A 219 11.54 24.30 1.45
N TYR A 220 11.66 24.31 0.13
CA TYR A 220 12.11 23.15 -0.64
C TYR A 220 13.57 22.79 -0.35
N LYS A 221 14.44 23.79 -0.19
CA LYS A 221 15.84 23.58 0.21
C LYS A 221 15.94 22.91 1.57
N ILE A 222 15.25 23.43 2.58
CA ILE A 222 15.25 22.85 3.93
C ILE A 222 14.66 21.44 3.93
N ALA A 223 13.56 21.22 3.21
CA ALA A 223 12.95 19.90 3.07
C ALA A 223 13.91 18.90 2.42
N SER A 224 14.62 19.32 1.37
CA SER A 224 15.63 18.52 0.67
C SER A 224 16.83 18.17 1.57
N GLU A 225 17.35 19.14 2.32
CA GLU A 225 18.47 18.94 3.26
C GLU A 225 18.10 17.99 4.40
N LYS A 226 16.85 18.05 4.89
CA LYS A 226 16.33 17.16 5.93
C LYS A 226 15.85 15.81 5.40
N ASP A 227 15.87 15.60 4.09
CA ASP A 227 15.30 14.42 3.44
C ASP A 227 13.82 14.18 3.84
N ASP A 228 13.05 15.26 3.95
CA ASP A 228 11.73 15.28 4.56
C ASP A 228 10.67 14.54 3.72
N LEU A 229 9.75 13.82 4.39
CA LEU A 229 8.69 13.05 3.74
C LEU A 229 7.74 13.90 2.88
N SER A 230 7.61 15.21 3.15
CA SER A 230 6.80 16.14 2.36
C SER A 230 7.32 16.39 0.94
N LEU A 231 8.56 16.03 0.64
CA LEU A 231 9.08 16.02 -0.73
C LEU A 231 8.29 15.06 -1.63
N LEU A 232 7.77 13.95 -1.09
CA LEU A 232 6.97 12.99 -1.85
C LEU A 232 5.55 13.52 -2.06
N SER A 233 5.28 14.06 -3.24
CA SER A 233 3.95 14.58 -3.55
C SER A 233 2.88 13.48 -3.46
N GLY A 234 1.71 13.86 -2.94
CA GLY A 234 0.59 12.94 -2.70
C GLY A 234 0.64 12.19 -1.36
N LEU A 235 1.73 12.29 -0.58
CA LEU A 235 1.78 11.74 0.76
C LEU A 235 1.01 12.66 1.73
N SER A 236 -0.14 12.20 2.22
CA SER A 236 -0.99 13.00 3.10
C SER A 236 -0.39 13.19 4.50
N ASP A 237 -0.77 14.24 5.22
CA ASP A 237 -0.30 14.48 6.59
C ASP A 237 -0.70 13.36 7.56
N ASN A 238 -1.81 12.66 7.29
CA ASN A 238 -2.20 11.47 8.03
C ASN A 238 -1.24 10.30 7.79
N GLU A 239 -0.81 10.09 6.54
CA GLU A 239 0.16 9.06 6.20
C GLU A 239 1.55 9.38 6.75
N LYS A 240 1.98 10.64 6.69
CA LYS A 240 3.21 11.12 7.35
C LYS A 240 3.18 10.85 8.85
N ARG A 241 2.12 11.27 9.56
CA ARG A 241 1.97 10.97 11.00
C ARG A 241 2.03 9.47 11.29
N ARG A 242 1.42 8.64 10.45
CA ARG A 242 1.49 7.17 10.59
C ARG A 242 2.90 6.61 10.36
N LEU A 243 3.71 7.23 9.51
CA LEU A 243 5.12 6.88 9.30
C LEU A 243 6.00 7.37 10.46
N ASN A 244 5.79 8.61 10.92
CA ASN A 244 6.48 9.18 12.08
C ASN A 244 6.24 8.34 13.34
N ASN A 245 5.01 7.88 13.58
CA ASN A 245 4.67 6.96 14.67
C ASN A 245 5.37 5.59 14.55
N LYS A 246 5.96 5.27 13.39
CA LYS A 246 6.77 4.06 13.15
C LYS A 246 8.28 4.33 13.14
N GLY A 247 8.70 5.54 13.51
CA GLY A 247 10.10 5.96 13.48
C GLY A 247 10.64 6.24 12.07
N ILE A 248 9.76 6.47 11.08
CA ILE A 248 10.15 6.80 9.70
C ILE A 248 9.87 8.29 9.49
N PHE A 249 10.94 9.08 9.41
CA PHE A 249 10.90 10.53 9.28
C PHE A 249 11.47 11.04 7.96
N THR A 250 12.23 10.20 7.23
CA THR A 250 12.90 10.62 5.98
C THR A 250 12.53 9.76 4.77
N VAL A 251 12.68 10.31 3.56
CA VAL A 251 12.47 9.58 2.31
C VAL A 251 13.43 8.39 2.20
N THR A 252 14.69 8.57 2.60
CA THR A 252 15.70 7.51 2.65
C THR A 252 15.27 6.36 3.57
N GLN A 253 14.79 6.66 4.79
CA GLN A 253 14.28 5.61 5.68
C GLN A 253 13.08 4.87 5.05
N LEU A 254 12.14 5.61 4.47
CA LEU A 254 10.97 5.04 3.81
C LEU A 254 11.36 4.11 2.65
N SER A 255 12.45 4.40 1.94
CA SER A 255 12.93 3.60 0.81
C SER A 255 13.30 2.16 1.20
N TYR A 256 13.81 1.95 2.43
CA TYR A 256 14.19 0.62 2.93
C TYR A 256 12.98 -0.26 3.30
N THR A 257 11.80 0.34 3.42
CA THR A 257 10.57 -0.37 3.82
C THR A 257 9.87 -1.08 2.66
N PHE A 258 10.24 -0.78 1.41
CA PHE A 258 9.62 -1.44 0.27
C PHE A 258 9.95 -2.94 0.26
N ARG A 259 8.90 -3.76 0.14
CA ARG A 259 8.99 -5.23 0.08
C ARG A 259 8.18 -5.73 -1.12
N PRO A 260 8.82 -6.33 -2.15
CA PRO A 260 8.09 -6.83 -3.32
C PRO A 260 7.14 -7.97 -2.94
N ARG A 261 5.83 -7.71 -2.96
CA ARG A 261 4.82 -8.77 -2.71
C ARG A 261 4.32 -9.36 -4.03
N ARG A 262 4.03 -10.67 -4.05
CA ARG A 262 3.38 -11.31 -5.20
C ARG A 262 1.90 -10.96 -5.15
N ARG A 263 1.42 -10.26 -6.18
CA ARG A 263 0.01 -9.95 -6.34
C ARG A 263 -0.79 -11.26 -6.46
N SER A 264 -1.85 -11.40 -5.68
CA SER A 264 -2.74 -12.56 -5.75
C SER A 264 -3.34 -12.66 -7.16
N LYS A 265 -3.55 -13.88 -7.65
CA LYS A 265 -4.17 -14.12 -8.96
C LYS A 265 -5.56 -13.46 -9.07
N HIS A 266 -6.26 -13.30 -7.95
CA HIS A 266 -7.58 -12.65 -7.86
C HIS A 266 -7.55 -11.12 -7.97
N HIS A 267 -6.36 -10.50 -7.97
CA HIS A 267 -6.22 -9.04 -8.03
C HIS A 267 -5.45 -8.57 -9.26
N ILE A 268 -5.18 -9.44 -10.23
CA ILE A 268 -4.47 -9.10 -11.47
C ILE A 268 -5.23 -8.01 -12.25
N ASP A 269 -6.56 -8.04 -12.24
CA ASP A 269 -7.40 -7.12 -12.99
C ASP A 269 -7.68 -5.78 -12.27
N LYS A 270 -7.27 -5.63 -10.99
CA LYS A 270 -7.41 -4.35 -10.28
C LYS A 270 -6.22 -3.43 -10.62
N PRO A 271 -6.38 -2.09 -10.59
CA PRO A 271 -5.23 -1.18 -10.69
C PRO A 271 -4.26 -1.39 -9.52
N GLU A 272 -2.96 -1.17 -9.75
CA GLU A 272 -1.94 -1.23 -8.69
C GLU A 272 -2.11 -0.06 -7.71
N ARG A 273 -1.89 -0.31 -6.42
CA ARG A 273 -1.88 0.76 -5.43
C ARG A 273 -0.57 1.54 -5.55
N TYR A 274 -0.62 2.87 -5.45
CA TYR A 274 0.59 3.68 -5.41
C TYR A 274 1.41 3.38 -4.15
N HIS A 275 2.71 3.13 -4.31
CA HIS A 275 3.64 2.79 -3.24
C HIS A 275 4.66 3.91 -3.01
N HIS A 276 4.44 4.78 -2.03
CA HIS A 276 5.40 5.85 -1.67
C HIS A 276 6.78 5.29 -1.32
N SER A 277 6.85 4.11 -0.69
CA SER A 277 8.13 3.44 -0.41
C SER A 277 8.90 3.01 -1.67
N LEU A 278 8.20 2.70 -2.76
CA LEU A 278 8.85 2.42 -4.04
C LEU A 278 9.30 3.70 -4.75
N LYS A 279 8.53 4.78 -4.63
CA LYS A 279 8.95 6.12 -5.09
C LYS A 279 10.24 6.55 -4.36
N ALA A 280 10.26 6.43 -3.04
CA ALA A 280 11.45 6.66 -2.24
C ALA A 280 12.64 5.78 -2.67
N LEU A 281 12.39 4.49 -2.97
CA LEU A 281 13.42 3.58 -3.50
C LEU A 281 13.97 4.04 -4.85
N SER A 282 13.09 4.49 -5.76
CA SER A 282 13.52 5.01 -7.07
C SER A 282 14.42 6.23 -6.92
N ILE A 283 14.09 7.15 -6.03
CA ILE A 283 14.87 8.38 -5.77
C ILE A 283 16.24 8.01 -5.20
N ARG A 284 16.29 7.19 -4.14
CA ARG A 284 17.55 6.79 -3.50
C ARG A 284 18.50 6.08 -4.47
N GLU A 285 17.98 5.18 -5.29
CA GLU A 285 18.80 4.41 -6.24
C GLU A 285 19.08 5.16 -7.55
N ASN A 286 18.42 6.30 -7.76
CA ASN A 286 18.39 7.04 -9.01
C ASN A 286 18.06 6.17 -10.23
N LYS A 287 17.03 5.32 -10.09
CA LYS A 287 16.62 4.32 -11.10
C LYS A 287 15.12 4.27 -11.28
N ILE A 288 14.67 4.10 -12.53
CA ILE A 288 13.26 3.90 -12.83
C ILE A 288 12.83 2.52 -12.32
N HIS A 289 11.80 2.50 -11.48
CA HIS A 289 11.22 1.26 -10.98
C HIS A 289 9.87 0.96 -11.64
N ILE A 290 9.65 -0.29 -12.05
CA ILE A 290 8.43 -0.72 -12.74
C ILE A 290 7.67 -1.77 -11.93
N VAL A 291 6.35 -1.59 -11.81
CA VAL A 291 5.41 -2.50 -11.17
C VAL A 291 4.35 -2.96 -12.16
N GLY A 292 4.02 -4.25 -12.12
CA GLY A 292 3.05 -4.83 -13.04
C GLY A 292 3.60 -4.93 -14.46
N THR A 293 2.71 -4.89 -15.44
CA THR A 293 3.06 -4.91 -16.87
C THR A 293 2.38 -3.72 -17.53
N PRO A 294 2.94 -2.50 -17.39
CA PRO A 294 2.38 -1.34 -18.05
C PRO A 294 2.32 -1.58 -19.55
N SER A 295 1.13 -1.40 -20.11
CA SER A 295 0.91 -1.49 -21.55
C SER A 295 0.32 -0.18 -22.04
N LEU A 296 1.08 0.49 -22.90
CA LEU A 296 0.63 1.66 -23.62
C LEU A 296 0.56 1.27 -25.10
N LYS A 297 -0.64 0.98 -25.58
CA LYS A 297 -0.88 0.63 -26.98
C LYS A 297 -1.46 1.84 -27.69
N ILE A 298 -0.64 2.49 -28.51
CA ILE A 298 -1.06 3.57 -29.39
C ILE A 298 -1.22 2.97 -30.78
N ASN A 299 -2.48 2.73 -31.17
CA ASN A 299 -2.82 2.12 -32.45
C ASN A 299 -3.35 3.20 -33.40
N GLY A 300 -2.44 3.98 -34.00
CA GLY A 300 -2.77 5.10 -34.88
C GLY A 300 -1.70 6.18 -34.84
N THR A 301 -2.04 7.36 -35.34
CA THR A 301 -1.16 8.54 -35.34
C THR A 301 -1.27 9.24 -33.98
N PRO A 302 -0.21 9.29 -33.16
CA PRO A 302 -0.26 9.99 -31.88
C PRO A 302 -0.35 11.50 -32.09
N VAL A 303 -1.33 12.12 -31.44
CA VAL A 303 -1.56 13.56 -31.42
C VAL A 303 -1.39 14.03 -29.98
N PHE A 304 -0.29 14.72 -29.70
CA PHE A 304 0.02 15.22 -28.36
C PHE A 304 -0.59 16.59 -28.20
N ILE A 305 -1.35 16.79 -27.13
CA ILE A 305 -1.99 18.07 -26.85
C ILE A 305 -1.60 18.60 -25.47
N ASP A 306 -1.53 19.91 -25.41
CA ASP A 306 -1.44 20.69 -24.20
C ASP A 306 -2.32 21.93 -24.37
N VAL A 307 -2.98 22.37 -23.30
CA VAL A 307 -3.92 23.50 -23.37
C VAL A 307 -3.63 24.50 -22.27
N GLU A 308 -3.66 25.77 -22.62
CA GLU A 308 -3.57 26.85 -21.65
C GLU A 308 -4.93 27.52 -21.47
N GLY A 309 -5.25 27.86 -20.24
CA GLY A 309 -6.49 28.52 -19.90
C GLY A 309 -6.40 29.33 -18.63
N ILE A 310 -7.44 30.12 -18.39
CA ILE A 310 -7.66 30.89 -17.18
C ILE A 310 -8.80 30.19 -16.41
N PRO A 311 -8.49 29.32 -15.43
CA PRO A 311 -9.51 28.52 -14.74
C PRO A 311 -10.61 29.36 -14.07
N ASP A 312 -10.21 30.53 -13.58
CA ASP A 312 -11.09 31.52 -12.96
C ASP A 312 -12.21 31.94 -13.92
N ARG A 313 -11.86 32.35 -15.14
CA ARG A 313 -12.79 32.73 -16.23
C ARG A 313 -13.42 31.55 -16.96
N ASN A 314 -12.97 30.33 -16.71
CA ASN A 314 -13.38 29.14 -17.45
C ASN A 314 -13.11 29.23 -18.97
N PHE A 315 -12.04 29.94 -19.34
CA PHE A 315 -11.67 30.25 -20.72
C PHE A 315 -10.36 29.57 -21.09
N TYR A 316 -10.31 28.92 -22.25
CA TYR A 316 -9.12 28.30 -22.82
C TYR A 316 -8.66 29.12 -24.03
N TYR A 317 -7.44 29.65 -23.97
CA TYR A 317 -6.97 30.62 -24.98
C TYR A 317 -5.94 30.04 -25.95
N LEU A 318 -5.40 28.87 -25.67
CA LEU A 318 -4.40 28.24 -26.52
C LEU A 318 -4.52 26.72 -26.50
N ILE A 319 -4.61 26.12 -27.69
CA ILE A 319 -4.53 24.67 -27.90
C ILE A 319 -3.25 24.38 -28.68
N GLY A 320 -2.32 23.70 -28.03
CA GLY A 320 -1.11 23.16 -28.65
C GLY A 320 -1.36 21.78 -29.21
N ILE A 321 -0.86 21.53 -30.42
CA ILE A 321 -0.97 20.23 -31.07
C ILE A 321 0.39 19.88 -31.64
N TYR A 322 0.94 18.75 -31.21
CA TYR A 322 2.16 18.19 -31.79
C TYR A 322 1.88 16.82 -32.38
N ILE A 323 2.15 16.66 -33.67
CA ILE A 323 1.91 15.45 -34.44
C ILE A 323 3.26 14.97 -34.98
N ARG A 324 3.50 13.67 -34.86
CA ARG A 324 4.67 13.03 -35.45
C ARG A 324 4.23 12.07 -36.54
N THR A 325 4.53 12.43 -37.78
CA THR A 325 4.26 11.59 -38.97
C THR A 325 5.57 10.92 -39.42
N GLU A 326 5.48 10.06 -40.43
CA GLU A 326 6.66 9.46 -41.05
C GLU A 326 7.49 10.49 -41.84
N GLU A 327 6.84 11.55 -42.33
CA GLU A 327 7.42 12.62 -43.16
C GLU A 327 8.01 13.78 -42.35
N GLY A 328 7.72 13.86 -41.04
CA GLY A 328 8.24 14.92 -40.18
C GLY A 328 7.45 15.14 -38.90
N THR A 329 7.65 16.31 -38.29
CA THR A 329 6.93 16.75 -37.11
C THR A 329 6.13 18.00 -37.45
N ILE A 330 4.84 18.00 -37.12
CA ILE A 330 3.93 19.11 -37.37
C ILE A 330 3.50 19.67 -36.02
N GLN A 331 3.66 20.98 -35.83
CA GLN A 331 3.20 21.71 -34.65
C GLN A 331 2.13 22.71 -35.09
N HIS A 332 0.95 22.65 -34.45
CA HIS A 332 -0.06 23.69 -34.54
C HIS A 332 -0.20 24.38 -33.18
N SER A 333 -0.53 25.67 -33.23
CA SER A 333 -0.81 26.49 -32.05
C SER A 333 -2.05 27.33 -32.35
N LEU A 334 -3.19 26.92 -31.79
CA LEU A 334 -4.47 27.58 -32.04
C LEU A 334 -4.73 28.58 -30.92
N TRP A 335 -4.72 29.86 -31.27
CA TRP A 335 -4.76 30.97 -30.30
C TRP A 335 -6.07 31.73 -30.40
N ALA A 336 -6.72 31.95 -29.25
CA ALA A 336 -7.87 32.84 -29.12
C ALA A 336 -7.48 34.15 -28.44
N ASN A 337 -7.82 35.27 -29.06
CA ASN A 337 -7.61 36.60 -28.46
C ASN A 337 -8.61 36.86 -27.34
N ASN A 338 -9.82 36.32 -27.44
CA ASN A 338 -10.91 36.53 -26.49
C ASN A 338 -11.84 35.31 -26.43
N GLU A 339 -12.83 35.36 -25.55
CA GLU A 339 -13.78 34.24 -25.31
C GLU A 339 -14.66 33.92 -26.54
N THR A 340 -14.90 34.88 -27.44
CA THR A 340 -15.72 34.64 -28.64
C THR A 340 -15.00 33.78 -29.68
N GLU A 341 -13.66 33.84 -29.69
CA GLU A 341 -12.80 33.02 -30.56
C GLU A 341 -12.56 31.61 -30.01
N GLU A 342 -12.99 31.30 -28.77
CA GLU A 342 -12.80 29.98 -28.15
C GLU A 342 -13.47 28.86 -28.96
N ASN A 343 -14.67 29.13 -29.50
CA ASN A 343 -15.39 28.20 -30.36
C ASN A 343 -14.65 27.97 -31.69
N GLN A 344 -14.01 29.02 -32.23
CA GLN A 344 -13.27 28.92 -33.49
C GLN A 344 -12.05 28.01 -33.33
N ILE A 345 -11.22 28.23 -32.30
CA ILE A 345 -10.03 27.39 -32.08
C ILE A 345 -10.42 25.94 -31.75
N TRP A 346 -11.59 25.72 -31.14
CA TRP A 346 -12.14 24.39 -30.92
C TRP A 346 -12.57 23.72 -32.24
N SER A 347 -13.27 24.44 -33.10
CA SER A 347 -13.64 23.95 -34.44
C SER A 347 -12.40 23.66 -35.29
N ASP A 348 -11.39 24.52 -35.25
CA ASP A 348 -10.12 24.31 -35.97
C ASP A 348 -9.38 23.07 -35.44
N PHE A 349 -9.38 22.86 -34.13
CA PHE A 349 -8.83 21.66 -33.51
C PHE A 349 -9.51 20.39 -34.02
N LEU A 350 -10.85 20.36 -34.06
CA LEU A 350 -11.61 19.23 -34.58
C LEU A 350 -11.34 18.99 -36.08
N SER A 351 -11.26 20.05 -36.88
CA SER A 351 -10.91 19.99 -38.30
C SER A 351 -9.53 19.37 -38.52
N ILE A 352 -8.52 19.77 -37.73
CA ILE A 352 -7.18 19.18 -37.75
C ILE A 352 -7.25 17.68 -37.41
N LEU A 353 -7.96 17.29 -36.36
CA LEU A 353 -8.12 15.87 -36.01
C LEU A 353 -8.76 15.05 -37.13
N SER A 354 -9.77 15.60 -37.81
CA SER A 354 -10.50 14.96 -38.91
C SER A 354 -9.64 14.77 -40.17
N SER A 355 -8.60 15.60 -40.36
CA SER A 355 -7.61 15.44 -41.44
C SER A 355 -6.61 14.29 -41.21
N ILE A 356 -6.46 13.81 -39.97
CA ILE A 356 -5.45 12.83 -39.59
C ILE A 356 -6.01 11.41 -39.74
N LYS A 357 -5.22 10.52 -40.33
CA LYS A 357 -5.57 9.09 -40.40
C LYS A 357 -5.42 8.43 -39.03
N LYS A 358 -6.54 7.96 -38.47
CA LYS A 358 -6.63 7.24 -37.18
C LYS A 358 -5.90 7.98 -36.03
N PRO A 359 -6.33 9.19 -35.64
CA PRO A 359 -5.67 9.96 -34.60
C PRO A 359 -5.88 9.31 -33.22
N VAL A 360 -4.86 9.37 -32.37
CA VAL A 360 -4.91 8.97 -30.97
C VAL A 360 -4.46 10.15 -30.12
N LEU A 361 -5.41 10.76 -29.42
CA LEU A 361 -5.16 11.94 -28.59
C LEU A 361 -4.41 11.54 -27.30
N ILE A 362 -3.33 12.24 -26.97
CA ILE A 362 -2.51 11.99 -25.79
C ILE A 362 -2.31 13.31 -25.06
N HIS A 363 -2.56 13.31 -23.76
CA HIS A 363 -2.45 14.49 -22.90
C HIS A 363 -1.89 14.13 -21.52
N TYR A 364 -1.54 15.14 -20.69
CA TYR A 364 -0.86 14.93 -19.42
C TYR A 364 -1.65 15.41 -18.20
N GLY A 365 -2.47 14.52 -17.64
CA GLY A 365 -3.17 14.77 -16.38
C GLY A 365 -4.65 15.11 -16.58
N GLY A 366 -5.28 15.62 -15.51
CA GLY A 366 -6.73 15.81 -15.45
C GLY A 366 -7.22 17.16 -15.99
N PHE A 367 -6.32 18.12 -16.22
CA PHE A 367 -6.69 19.45 -16.71
C PHE A 367 -7.20 19.37 -18.15
N GLU A 368 -6.49 18.65 -19.04
CA GLU A 368 -6.91 18.46 -20.43
C GLU A 368 -8.13 17.54 -20.54
N THR A 369 -8.28 16.55 -19.64
CA THR A 369 -9.53 15.76 -19.55
C THR A 369 -10.72 16.67 -19.25
N SER A 370 -10.54 17.62 -18.33
CA SER A 370 -11.58 18.58 -17.98
C SER A 370 -11.86 19.55 -19.12
N PHE A 371 -10.82 20.00 -19.83
CA PHE A 371 -10.96 20.80 -21.05
C PHE A 371 -11.79 20.07 -22.10
N ILE A 372 -11.41 18.85 -22.51
CA ILE A 372 -12.12 18.08 -23.54
C ILE A 372 -13.60 17.92 -23.17
N LYS A 373 -13.90 17.55 -21.92
CA LYS A 373 -15.28 17.40 -21.46
C LYS A 373 -16.04 18.73 -21.53
N LYS A 374 -15.45 19.81 -21.01
CA LYS A 374 -16.10 21.14 -21.01
C LYS A 374 -16.35 21.67 -22.41
N MET A 375 -15.41 21.51 -23.34
CA MET A 375 -15.57 21.98 -24.71
C MET A 375 -16.67 21.22 -25.45
N ARG A 376 -16.77 19.91 -25.23
CA ARG A 376 -17.89 19.09 -25.75
C ARG A 376 -19.24 19.56 -25.21
N ASP A 377 -19.32 19.82 -23.91
CA ASP A 377 -20.56 20.24 -23.26
C ASP A 377 -20.95 21.68 -23.66
N ARG A 378 -19.95 22.56 -23.89
CA ARG A 378 -20.15 23.97 -24.23
C ARG A 378 -20.50 24.20 -25.69
N TYR A 379 -19.91 23.43 -26.61
CA TYR A 379 -20.05 23.60 -28.06
C TYR A 379 -20.53 22.31 -28.75
N PRO A 380 -21.71 21.77 -28.39
CA PRO A 380 -22.18 20.50 -28.96
C PRO A 380 -22.41 20.57 -30.48
N GLU A 381 -22.77 21.73 -31.02
CA GLU A 381 -23.05 21.96 -32.44
C GLU A 381 -21.82 21.84 -33.35
N THR A 382 -20.61 21.91 -32.78
CA THR A 382 -19.36 21.74 -33.54
C THR A 382 -19.01 20.28 -33.80
N LEU A 383 -19.62 19.34 -33.05
CA LEU A 383 -19.37 17.90 -33.13
C LEU A 383 -20.29 17.26 -34.16
N ASN A 384 -20.02 17.49 -35.44
CA ASN A 384 -20.84 16.99 -36.54
C ASN A 384 -20.47 15.55 -36.95
N ASP A 385 -19.28 15.05 -36.60
CA ASP A 385 -18.83 13.70 -36.94
C ASP A 385 -18.72 12.79 -35.70
N PHE A 386 -19.41 11.65 -35.74
CA PHE A 386 -19.33 10.61 -34.70
C PHE A 386 -17.88 10.12 -34.47
N ARG A 387 -17.01 10.22 -35.49
CA ARG A 387 -15.58 9.88 -35.38
C ARG A 387 -14.86 10.81 -34.39
N GLU A 388 -15.16 12.11 -34.39
CA GLU A 388 -14.54 13.10 -33.50
C GLU A 388 -14.88 12.81 -32.04
N ILE A 389 -16.16 12.53 -31.75
CA ILE A 389 -16.64 12.15 -30.42
C ILE A 389 -15.88 10.93 -29.91
N LYS A 390 -15.75 9.89 -30.76
CA LYS A 390 -15.05 8.66 -30.42
C LYS A 390 -13.56 8.89 -30.15
N ILE A 391 -12.90 9.76 -30.91
CA ILE A 391 -11.50 10.13 -30.71
C ILE A 391 -11.32 10.77 -29.33
N LEU A 392 -12.15 11.77 -29.00
CA LEU A 392 -12.11 12.47 -27.71
C LEU A 392 -12.36 11.53 -26.52
N GLU A 393 -13.31 10.60 -26.65
CA GLU A 393 -13.62 9.59 -25.62
C GLU A 393 -12.50 8.55 -25.44
N SER A 394 -11.76 8.28 -26.51
CA SER A 394 -10.61 7.36 -26.49
C SER A 394 -9.28 8.03 -26.15
N SER A 395 -9.30 9.30 -25.72
CA SER A 395 -8.09 10.05 -25.35
C SER A 395 -7.31 9.37 -24.23
N VAL A 396 -5.98 9.42 -24.34
CA VAL A 396 -5.05 8.74 -23.43
C VAL A 396 -4.43 9.74 -22.47
N ASN A 397 -4.83 9.66 -21.21
CA ASN A 397 -4.18 10.37 -20.12
C ASN A 397 -2.87 9.64 -19.74
N LEU A 398 -1.72 10.16 -20.18
CA LEU A 398 -0.43 9.51 -19.94
C LEU A 398 -0.10 9.41 -18.44
N LEU A 399 -0.47 10.42 -17.64
CA LEU A 399 -0.23 10.42 -16.20
C LEU A 399 -0.95 9.24 -15.52
N SER A 400 -2.19 8.94 -15.92
CA SER A 400 -2.93 7.79 -15.41
C SER A 400 -2.30 6.44 -15.79
N VAL A 401 -1.65 6.37 -16.95
CA VAL A 401 -0.95 5.15 -17.40
C VAL A 401 0.32 4.91 -16.58
N ILE A 402 1.11 5.96 -16.30
CA ILE A 402 2.34 5.84 -15.51
C ILE A 402 2.07 5.69 -14.01
N TYR A 403 1.00 6.29 -13.51
CA TYR A 403 0.72 6.34 -12.08
C TYR A 403 0.56 4.94 -11.49
N ALA A 404 1.25 4.72 -10.37
CA ALA A 404 1.35 3.42 -9.66
C ALA A 404 2.03 2.27 -10.42
N GLN A 405 2.47 2.48 -11.67
CA GLN A 405 3.12 1.46 -12.51
C GLN A 405 4.58 1.78 -12.82
N ILE A 406 4.91 3.04 -13.06
CA ILE A 406 6.27 3.51 -13.38
C ILE A 406 6.66 4.59 -12.37
N TYR A 407 7.77 4.35 -11.66
CA TYR A 407 8.29 5.22 -10.61
C TYR A 407 9.61 5.83 -11.08
N PHE A 408 9.54 7.09 -11.52
CA PHE A 408 10.70 7.88 -11.89
C PHE A 408 11.44 8.39 -10.64
N PRO A 409 12.78 8.51 -10.67
CA PRO A 409 13.62 8.95 -9.56
C PRO A 409 13.61 10.48 -9.37
N VAL A 410 12.41 11.05 -9.34
CA VAL A 410 12.13 12.47 -9.10
C VAL A 410 11.07 12.57 -8.00
N TYR A 411 10.90 13.70 -7.34
CA TYR A 411 9.99 13.80 -6.20
C TYR A 411 8.51 13.80 -6.59
N THR A 412 8.17 14.45 -7.71
CA THR A 412 6.81 14.53 -8.23
C THR A 412 6.64 13.71 -9.51
N ASN A 413 5.39 13.54 -9.95
CA ASN A 413 5.09 13.03 -11.30
C ASN A 413 4.57 14.16 -12.18
N SER A 414 5.15 15.36 -12.07
CA SER A 414 4.85 16.45 -13.01
C SER A 414 5.54 16.19 -14.36
N LEU A 415 4.96 16.73 -15.44
CA LEU A 415 5.56 16.63 -16.77
C LEU A 415 6.96 17.23 -16.77
N LYS A 416 7.13 18.39 -16.12
CA LYS A 416 8.41 19.09 -16.02
C LYS A 416 9.50 18.27 -15.35
N GLU A 417 9.26 17.72 -14.17
CA GLU A 417 10.27 16.91 -13.49
C GLU A 417 10.58 15.62 -14.23
N THR A 418 9.55 14.93 -14.74
CA THR A 418 9.75 13.67 -15.45
C THR A 418 10.45 13.86 -16.80
N ALA A 419 10.15 14.92 -17.54
CA ALA A 419 10.85 15.22 -18.80
C ALA A 419 12.27 15.77 -18.56
N LYS A 420 12.50 16.56 -17.51
CA LYS A 420 13.87 16.97 -17.09
C LYS A 420 14.75 15.76 -16.80
N TYR A 421 14.21 14.72 -16.17
CA TYR A 421 14.94 13.46 -15.98
C TYR A 421 15.33 12.79 -17.31
N PHE A 422 14.56 13.00 -18.38
CA PHE A 422 14.91 12.60 -19.75
C PHE A 422 15.69 13.69 -20.53
N ASN A 423 16.34 14.62 -19.82
CA ASN A 423 17.15 15.71 -20.35
C ASN A 423 16.39 16.70 -21.26
N PHE A 424 15.07 16.81 -21.10
CA PHE A 424 14.31 17.90 -21.74
C PHE A 424 14.44 19.18 -20.93
N SER A 425 14.67 20.30 -21.61
CA SER A 425 14.76 21.63 -21.00
C SER A 425 13.84 22.59 -21.73
N TRP A 426 13.10 23.38 -20.97
CA TRP A 426 12.31 24.49 -21.48
C TRP A 426 13.22 25.68 -21.77
N SER A 427 12.89 26.48 -22.78
CA SER A 427 13.68 27.67 -23.12
C SER A 427 13.74 28.69 -21.98
N ASP A 428 12.65 28.81 -21.21
CA ASP A 428 12.59 29.62 -19.99
C ASP A 428 12.62 28.68 -18.75
N PRO A 429 13.74 28.62 -17.99
CA PRO A 429 13.88 27.76 -16.82
C PRO A 429 12.87 28.07 -15.70
N LEU A 430 12.38 29.32 -15.70
CA LEU A 430 11.48 29.85 -14.69
C LEU A 430 10.01 29.78 -15.12
N SER A 431 9.70 29.20 -16.30
CA SER A 431 8.34 29.03 -16.79
C SER A 431 7.49 28.13 -15.89
N SER A 432 6.22 28.44 -15.71
CA SER A 432 5.22 27.66 -14.98
C SER A 432 3.82 28.01 -15.47
N GLY A 433 2.83 27.15 -15.21
CA GLY A 433 1.43 27.44 -15.54
C GLY A 433 0.89 28.69 -14.81
N LEU A 434 1.47 29.08 -13.67
CA LEU A 434 1.09 30.34 -13.01
C LEU A 434 1.66 31.56 -13.77
N LYS A 435 2.88 31.44 -14.32
CA LYS A 435 3.45 32.50 -15.15
C LYS A 435 2.76 32.63 -16.50
N SER A 436 2.25 31.54 -17.08
CA SER A 436 1.47 31.63 -18.32
C SER A 436 0.24 32.51 -18.13
N ILE A 437 -0.42 32.45 -16.96
CA ILE A 437 -1.52 33.36 -16.59
C ILE A 437 -1.07 34.82 -16.53
N ILE A 438 0.08 35.12 -15.91
CA ILE A 438 0.63 36.49 -15.86
C ILE A 438 0.88 37.02 -17.27
N TRP A 439 1.59 36.24 -18.10
CA TRP A 439 1.91 36.62 -19.49
C TRP A 439 0.65 36.84 -20.30
N ARG A 440 -0.38 36.00 -20.09
CA ARG A 440 -1.68 36.15 -20.76
C ARG A 440 -2.37 37.46 -20.37
N HIS A 441 -2.42 37.82 -19.10
CA HIS A 441 -3.02 39.10 -18.67
C HIS A 441 -2.24 40.32 -19.15
N GLN A 442 -0.91 40.26 -19.08
CA GLN A 442 -0.06 41.32 -19.63
C GLN A 442 -0.33 41.49 -21.12
N TRP A 443 -0.39 40.39 -21.87
CA TRP A 443 -0.73 40.40 -23.29
C TRP A 443 -2.13 40.98 -23.55
N GLU A 444 -3.15 40.62 -22.76
CA GLU A 444 -4.50 41.21 -22.92
C GLU A 444 -4.49 42.74 -22.80
N THR A 445 -3.60 43.28 -21.98
CA THR A 445 -3.48 44.72 -21.72
C THR A 445 -2.61 45.44 -22.74
N THR A 446 -1.46 44.85 -23.11
CA THR A 446 -0.44 45.50 -23.95
C THR A 446 -0.53 45.11 -25.42
N GLN A 447 -1.19 43.98 -25.73
CA GLN A 447 -1.18 43.33 -27.04
C GLN A 447 0.24 43.04 -27.57
N ASP A 448 1.22 42.88 -26.68
CA ASP A 448 2.63 42.66 -27.02
C ASP A 448 2.85 41.29 -27.67
N TYR A 449 3.25 41.30 -28.95
CA TYR A 449 3.53 40.10 -29.73
C TYR A 449 4.57 39.16 -29.06
N MET A 450 5.55 39.70 -28.35
CA MET A 450 6.59 38.90 -27.70
C MET A 450 6.03 38.01 -26.57
N LEU A 451 5.02 38.49 -25.84
CA LEU A 451 4.34 37.70 -24.81
C LEU A 451 3.53 36.56 -25.42
N LYS A 452 2.87 36.82 -26.55
CA LYS A 452 2.12 35.79 -27.29
C LYS A 452 3.05 34.70 -27.81
N GLU A 453 4.18 35.06 -28.43
CA GLU A 453 5.17 34.08 -28.87
C GLU A 453 5.73 33.27 -27.69
N LYS A 454 5.96 33.92 -26.54
CA LYS A 454 6.45 33.24 -25.34
C LYS A 454 5.46 32.18 -24.84
N LEU A 455 4.17 32.49 -24.83
CA LEU A 455 3.10 31.54 -24.47
C LEU A 455 3.00 30.38 -25.45
N ILE A 456 3.01 30.69 -26.76
CA ILE A 456 2.98 29.68 -27.82
C ILE A 456 4.19 28.74 -27.69
N ARG A 457 5.38 29.29 -27.48
CA ARG A 457 6.61 28.51 -27.29
C ARG A 457 6.49 27.59 -26.07
N TYR A 458 6.08 28.13 -24.93
CA TYR A 458 5.90 27.39 -23.68
C TYR A 458 4.98 26.16 -23.86
N ASN A 459 3.78 26.37 -24.41
CA ASN A 459 2.81 25.32 -24.69
C ASN A 459 3.32 24.30 -25.74
N SER A 460 4.03 24.78 -26.77
CA SER A 460 4.67 23.89 -27.76
C SER A 460 5.75 22.99 -27.14
N GLU A 461 6.51 23.51 -26.17
CA GLU A 461 7.53 22.75 -25.42
C GLU A 461 6.86 21.70 -24.52
N ASP A 462 5.72 22.01 -23.90
CA ASP A 462 4.94 21.04 -23.12
C ASP A 462 4.42 19.88 -24.01
N CYS A 463 3.93 20.17 -25.23
CA CYS A 463 3.57 19.14 -26.20
C CYS A 463 4.76 18.25 -26.61
N GLN A 464 5.93 18.85 -26.83
CA GLN A 464 7.17 18.13 -27.18
C GLN A 464 7.68 17.28 -26.02
N ALA A 465 7.65 17.80 -24.80
CA ALA A 465 8.00 17.07 -23.58
C ALA A 465 7.10 15.85 -23.40
N LEU A 466 5.79 16.01 -23.63
CA LEU A 466 4.82 14.94 -23.59
C LEU A 466 5.12 13.86 -24.65
N SER A 467 5.45 14.26 -25.87
CA SER A 467 5.85 13.35 -26.94
C SER A 467 7.12 12.57 -26.58
N LEU A 468 8.14 13.25 -26.06
CA LEU A 468 9.38 12.63 -25.60
C LEU A 468 9.13 11.61 -24.50
N LEU A 469 8.34 11.98 -23.49
CA LEU A 469 8.03 11.10 -22.36
C LEU A 469 7.27 9.86 -22.83
N THR A 470 6.27 10.04 -23.70
CA THR A 470 5.50 8.96 -24.30
C THR A 470 6.41 7.98 -25.06
N ARG A 471 7.33 8.49 -25.89
CA ARG A 471 8.29 7.67 -26.63
C ARG A 471 9.17 6.85 -25.69
N ASN A 472 9.70 7.47 -24.63
CA ASN A 472 10.52 6.77 -23.65
C ASN A 472 9.70 5.69 -22.91
N ILE A 473 8.45 5.95 -22.54
CA ILE A 473 7.57 4.96 -21.91
C ILE A 473 7.29 3.78 -22.85
N ILE A 474 7.02 4.03 -24.13
CA ILE A 474 6.86 2.95 -25.14
C ILE A 474 8.14 2.14 -25.26
N GLN A 475 9.31 2.77 -25.26
CA GLN A 475 10.60 2.06 -25.31
C GLN A 475 10.80 1.20 -24.06
N ILE A 476 10.54 1.74 -22.87
CA ILE A 476 10.64 1.03 -21.58
C ILE A 476 9.70 -0.19 -21.56
N THR A 477 8.47 -0.03 -22.05
CA THR A 477 7.44 -1.10 -22.09
C THR A 477 7.70 -2.15 -23.17
N LYS A 478 8.23 -1.78 -24.34
CA LYS A 478 8.63 -2.72 -25.40
C LYS A 478 9.87 -3.54 -25.01
N GLN A 479 10.86 -2.91 -24.38
CA GLN A 479 12.07 -3.59 -23.91
C GLN A 479 11.78 -4.63 -22.82
N TYR A 480 10.67 -4.52 -22.10
CA TYR A 480 10.21 -5.56 -21.17
C TYR A 480 9.76 -6.85 -21.89
N LEU A 481 9.21 -6.76 -23.10
CA LEU A 481 8.72 -7.91 -23.86
C LEU A 481 9.85 -8.71 -24.53
N ASN A 482 10.98 -8.07 -24.83
CA ASN A 482 12.14 -8.70 -25.44
C ASN A 482 13.18 -9.06 -24.35
N THR A 483 13.34 -10.34 -24.07
CA THR A 483 14.22 -10.92 -23.03
C THR A 483 15.72 -10.82 -23.33
N ASP A 484 16.22 -9.71 -23.88
CA ASP A 484 17.65 -9.52 -24.13
C ASP A 484 18.35 -8.77 -22.99
N GLN A 485 19.42 -9.38 -22.48
CA GLN A 485 20.13 -9.01 -21.25
C GLN A 485 21.06 -7.79 -21.36
N ASN A 486 21.06 -7.04 -22.47
CA ASN A 486 21.90 -5.85 -22.62
C ASN A 486 21.20 -4.59 -22.05
N PHE A 487 21.24 -4.46 -20.72
CA PHE A 487 20.61 -3.37 -19.97
C PHE A 487 21.30 -2.01 -20.17
N LYS A 488 20.51 -0.96 -20.47
CA LYS A 488 20.79 0.36 -19.89
C LYS A 488 20.63 0.22 -18.37
N GLN A 489 21.68 0.47 -17.59
CA GLN A 489 21.83 0.19 -16.16
C GLN A 489 20.78 0.81 -15.19
N ASN A 490 19.77 1.53 -15.71
CA ASN A 490 18.94 2.47 -14.93
C ASN A 490 17.44 2.09 -14.78
N ILE A 491 17.00 0.90 -15.25
CA ILE A 491 15.61 0.43 -15.12
C ILE A 491 15.55 -0.86 -14.31
N ILE A 492 14.73 -0.91 -13.26
CA ILE A 492 14.56 -2.06 -12.37
C ILE A 492 13.09 -2.49 -12.35
N HIS A 493 12.84 -3.77 -12.60
CA HIS A 493 11.51 -4.34 -12.45
C HIS A 493 11.32 -4.88 -11.04
N THR A 494 10.22 -4.56 -10.37
CA THR A 494 9.99 -5.04 -8.98
C THR A 494 9.88 -6.57 -8.88
N ASN A 495 9.47 -7.26 -9.95
CA ASN A 495 9.57 -8.72 -10.02
C ASN A 495 11.02 -9.25 -10.14
N SER A 496 11.99 -8.48 -10.66
CA SER A 496 13.39 -8.91 -10.69
C SER A 496 14.10 -8.68 -9.36
N LEU A 497 13.65 -7.70 -8.55
CA LEU A 497 14.04 -7.58 -7.13
C LEU A 497 13.76 -8.87 -6.34
N LYS A 498 12.82 -9.71 -6.81
CA LYS A 498 12.56 -11.03 -6.24
C LYS A 498 13.73 -12.00 -6.41
N LYS A 499 14.62 -11.88 -7.41
CA LYS A 499 15.72 -12.86 -7.59
C LYS A 499 16.73 -12.85 -6.44
N ASN A 500 16.86 -11.73 -5.71
CA ASN A 500 17.71 -11.66 -4.52
C ASN A 500 16.98 -12.05 -3.22
N ASN A 501 15.64 -12.20 -3.26
CA ASN A 501 14.81 -12.49 -2.08
C ASN A 501 13.85 -13.68 -2.26
N THR A 502 13.91 -14.42 -3.38
CA THR A 502 13.37 -15.78 -3.49
C THR A 502 14.33 -16.75 -2.81
N GLN A 503 14.58 -16.51 -1.53
CA GLN A 503 14.90 -17.63 -0.66
C GLN A 503 13.67 -18.54 -0.64
N SER A 504 13.94 -19.83 -0.80
CA SER A 504 12.96 -20.89 -0.91
C SER A 504 11.89 -20.84 0.19
N LYS A 505 10.82 -21.64 0.06
CA LYS A 505 9.88 -21.93 1.17
C LYS A 505 10.56 -22.51 2.44
N TRP A 506 11.89 -22.65 2.41
CA TRP A 506 12.82 -23.00 3.48
C TRP A 506 13.97 -21.98 3.53
N SER A 507 13.66 -20.69 3.66
CA SER A 507 14.70 -19.67 3.86
C SER A 507 15.41 -19.95 5.18
N ALA A 508 16.75 -19.84 5.21
CA ALA A 508 17.47 -19.76 6.46
C ALA A 508 16.88 -18.61 7.30
N PHE A 509 16.46 -18.89 8.53
CA PHE A 509 16.03 -17.85 9.47
C PHE A 509 17.20 -16.88 9.63
N LYS A 510 17.00 -15.64 9.19
CA LYS A 510 17.98 -14.56 9.31
C LYS A 510 17.41 -13.45 10.17
N SER A 511 18.19 -13.00 11.13
CA SER A 511 17.78 -11.97 12.07
C SER A 511 18.86 -10.88 12.13
N PRO A 512 18.47 -9.59 12.23
CA PRO A 512 19.40 -8.53 12.61
C PRO A 512 20.05 -8.78 13.98
N VAL A 513 19.44 -9.64 14.81
CA VAL A 513 19.96 -10.09 16.10
C VAL A 513 20.54 -11.49 15.92
N THR A 514 21.86 -11.59 15.76
CA THR A 514 22.59 -12.85 15.50
C THR A 514 22.27 -13.97 16.48
N GLY A 515 22.03 -13.63 17.74
CA GLY A 515 21.63 -14.59 18.77
C GLY A 515 20.33 -15.35 18.50
N LEU A 516 19.37 -14.75 17.79
CA LEU A 516 18.14 -15.43 17.40
C LEU A 516 18.41 -16.50 16.32
N GLU A 517 19.42 -16.30 15.49
CA GLU A 517 19.82 -17.32 14.50
C GLU A 517 20.40 -18.56 15.20
N GLU A 518 21.24 -18.36 16.22
CA GLU A 518 21.78 -19.45 17.05
C GLU A 518 20.66 -20.26 17.72
N ILE A 519 19.69 -19.55 18.33
CA ILE A 519 18.53 -20.17 19.00
C ILE A 519 17.65 -20.93 18.00
N ASN A 520 17.36 -20.35 16.83
CA ASN A 520 16.55 -21.01 15.81
C ASN A 520 17.22 -22.28 15.27
N ASN A 521 18.54 -22.27 15.10
CA ASN A 521 19.28 -23.46 14.67
C ASN A 521 19.22 -24.57 15.71
N ALA A 522 19.29 -24.23 17.00
CA ALA A 522 19.16 -25.19 18.11
C ALA A 522 17.76 -25.82 18.22
N ALA A 523 16.74 -25.17 17.65
CA ALA A 523 15.35 -25.63 17.68
C ALA A 523 15.02 -26.73 16.66
N TYR A 524 15.89 -27.01 15.68
CA TYR A 524 15.64 -28.07 14.71
C TYR A 524 15.91 -29.46 15.30
N TRP A 525 14.97 -30.39 15.09
CA TRP A 525 15.02 -31.79 15.52
C TRP A 525 16.27 -32.58 15.13
N ASN A 526 16.96 -32.18 14.06
CA ASN A 526 18.20 -32.82 13.63
C ASN A 526 19.41 -32.36 14.45
N TYR A 527 19.43 -31.08 14.85
CA TYR A 527 20.52 -30.49 15.64
C TYR A 527 20.63 -31.12 17.03
N GLN A 528 19.50 -31.29 17.74
CA GLN A 528 19.49 -31.93 19.05
C GLN A 528 19.78 -33.44 18.98
N ARG A 529 19.31 -34.16 17.95
CA ARG A 529 19.60 -35.60 17.79
C ARG A 529 21.06 -35.88 17.45
N GLU A 530 21.73 -35.02 16.68
CA GLU A 530 23.13 -35.22 16.27
C GLU A 530 24.13 -34.89 17.39
N ARG A 531 23.76 -34.02 18.35
CA ARG A 531 24.66 -33.57 19.43
C ARG A 531 24.34 -34.12 20.81
N ILE A 532 23.09 -34.54 21.09
CA ILE A 532 22.65 -34.96 22.44
C ILE A 532 22.51 -36.49 22.57
N TYR A 533 22.69 -37.27 21.49
CA TYR A 533 22.79 -38.73 21.54
C TYR A 533 24.01 -39.27 20.78
N ALA A 534 24.73 -40.21 21.39
CA ALA A 534 25.92 -40.85 20.82
C ALA A 534 25.56 -41.78 19.64
N ARG A 535 26.11 -41.46 18.45
CA ARG A 535 26.40 -42.26 17.24
C ARG A 535 25.41 -43.30 16.71
N ALA A 536 25.07 -43.14 15.42
CA ALA A 536 25.29 -44.07 14.30
C ALA A 536 24.82 -43.33 13.02
N GLY A 537 25.42 -43.31 11.84
CA GLY A 537 26.48 -44.08 11.19
C GLY A 537 26.17 -44.06 9.68
N ALA A 538 27.11 -43.56 8.87
CA ALA A 538 27.28 -43.70 7.41
C ALA A 538 26.31 -43.03 6.41
N LYS A 539 26.91 -42.17 5.57
CA LYS A 539 26.39 -41.52 4.35
C LYS A 539 26.22 -42.54 3.20
N SER A 540 25.30 -42.26 2.27
CA SER A 540 25.26 -42.92 0.95
C SER A 540 25.24 -41.87 -0.18
N LYS A 541 26.06 -42.14 -1.21
CA LYS A 541 26.33 -41.30 -2.39
C LYS A 541 25.27 -41.47 -3.48
N GLN A 542 25.04 -40.38 -4.22
CA GLN A 542 24.24 -40.31 -5.45
C GLN A 542 24.81 -41.20 -6.56
N ILE A 543 23.92 -41.85 -7.33
CA ILE A 543 24.24 -42.51 -8.60
C ILE A 543 23.37 -41.93 -9.72
N GLN A 544 24.02 -41.68 -10.86
CA GLN A 544 23.51 -41.06 -12.08
C GLN A 544 22.42 -41.89 -12.80
N LYS A 545 21.50 -41.17 -13.45
CA LYS A 545 20.43 -41.70 -14.28
C LYS A 545 20.97 -42.22 -15.62
N ARG A 546 20.65 -43.48 -15.97
CA ARG A 546 20.55 -43.94 -17.37
C ARG A 546 19.08 -44.07 -17.75
N GLN A 547 18.74 -43.52 -18.92
CA GLN A 547 17.44 -43.67 -19.57
C GLN A 547 17.47 -44.91 -20.46
N GLU A 548 16.56 -45.86 -20.24
CA GLU A 548 16.28 -46.90 -21.24
C GLU A 548 14.77 -47.17 -21.38
N HIS A 549 14.37 -47.40 -22.62
CA HIS A 549 13.01 -47.61 -23.10
C HIS A 549 12.42 -48.93 -22.59
N TYR A 550 11.16 -48.90 -22.15
CA TYR A 550 10.42 -50.11 -21.77
C TYR A 550 9.35 -50.42 -22.83
N GLN A 551 9.54 -51.52 -23.56
CA GLN A 551 8.45 -52.21 -24.26
C GLN A 551 7.76 -53.16 -23.27
N THR A 552 6.45 -52.98 -23.09
CA THR A 552 5.63 -53.80 -22.18
C THR A 552 5.14 -55.07 -22.89
N LYS A 553 5.72 -56.23 -22.57
CA LYS A 553 5.10 -57.54 -22.82
C LYS A 553 4.17 -57.91 -21.66
N LYS A 554 2.92 -58.28 -21.96
CA LYS A 554 1.93 -58.79 -21.00
C LYS A 554 2.35 -60.18 -20.52
N ILE A 555 2.58 -60.35 -19.21
CA ILE A 555 2.92 -61.63 -18.56
C ILE A 555 1.63 -62.32 -18.11
N LYS A 556 1.50 -63.63 -18.36
CA LYS A 556 0.45 -64.51 -17.80
C LYS A 556 0.87 -64.98 -16.40
N TYR A 557 -0.03 -64.88 -15.43
CA TYR A 557 0.21 -65.07 -14.01
C TYR A 557 -0.02 -66.54 -13.54
N ARG A 558 1.01 -67.22 -13.02
CA ARG A 558 0.94 -68.57 -12.39
C ARG A 558 1.11 -68.43 -10.87
N VAL A 559 0.33 -69.16 -10.06
CA VAL A 559 0.48 -69.18 -8.59
C VAL A 559 1.81 -69.82 -8.22
N GLU A 560 2.64 -69.13 -7.44
CA GLU A 560 4.02 -69.52 -7.12
C GLU A 560 4.20 -70.08 -5.70
N LYS A 561 3.32 -69.68 -4.77
CA LYS A 561 3.38 -70.14 -3.37
C LYS A 561 1.96 -70.36 -2.84
N VAL A 562 1.75 -71.45 -2.11
CA VAL A 562 0.52 -71.68 -1.33
C VAL A 562 0.86 -71.57 0.15
N VAL A 563 0.09 -70.78 0.90
CA VAL A 563 0.22 -70.61 2.34
C VAL A 563 -1.08 -71.05 3.00
N ILE A 564 -1.01 -72.02 3.91
CA ILE A 564 -2.13 -72.43 4.74
C ILE A 564 -2.12 -71.50 5.96
N TRP A 565 -3.21 -70.76 6.15
CA TRP A 565 -3.36 -69.84 7.27
C TRP A 565 -3.85 -70.62 8.49
N GLU A 566 -2.93 -70.92 9.40
CA GLU A 566 -3.24 -71.63 10.63
C GLU A 566 -3.90 -70.68 11.63
N VAL A 567 -5.06 -71.08 12.14
CA VAL A 567 -5.80 -70.35 13.17
C VAL A 567 -6.11 -71.31 14.29
N SER A 568 -5.96 -70.83 15.53
CA SER A 568 -6.35 -71.59 16.72
C SER A 568 -7.79 -72.08 16.60
N PRO A 569 -8.10 -73.34 16.95
CA PRO A 569 -9.48 -73.82 16.98
C PRO A 569 -10.28 -73.20 18.13
N TYR A 570 -9.67 -72.44 19.04
CA TYR A 570 -10.36 -71.75 20.13
C TYR A 570 -10.86 -70.36 19.71
N CYS A 571 -12.07 -70.02 20.12
CA CYS A 571 -12.71 -68.75 19.78
C CYS A 571 -12.00 -67.58 20.47
N PRO A 572 -11.61 -66.51 19.73
CA PRO A 572 -10.91 -65.37 20.32
C PRO A 572 -11.77 -64.52 21.26
N LYS A 573 -13.10 -64.70 21.28
CA LYS A 573 -14.00 -63.94 22.17
C LYS A 573 -14.29 -64.63 23.49
N CYS A 574 -14.60 -65.93 23.46
CA CYS A 574 -15.03 -66.68 24.64
C CYS A 574 -14.12 -67.88 24.98
N ASN A 575 -13.04 -68.08 24.21
CA ASN A 575 -12.04 -69.13 24.39
C ASN A 575 -12.59 -70.58 24.35
N LYS A 576 -13.80 -70.79 23.81
CA LYS A 576 -14.39 -72.12 23.59
C LYS A 576 -13.97 -72.70 22.25
N MET A 577 -13.96 -74.03 22.15
CA MET A 577 -13.61 -74.74 20.92
C MET A 577 -14.65 -74.46 19.83
N GLY A 578 -14.20 -73.97 18.68
CA GLY A 578 -15.05 -73.68 17.53
C GLY A 578 -15.18 -74.88 16.60
N ILE A 579 -16.27 -74.87 15.83
CA ILE A 579 -16.58 -75.89 14.83
C ILE A 579 -15.99 -75.44 13.49
N LYS A 580 -15.16 -76.28 12.89
CA LYS A 580 -14.56 -76.04 11.57
C LYS A 580 -15.64 -76.08 10.48
N LYS A 581 -15.74 -75.03 9.66
CA LYS A 581 -16.62 -75.03 8.49
C LYS A 581 -16.02 -75.88 7.36
N VAL A 582 -16.88 -76.59 6.63
CA VAL A 582 -16.50 -77.45 5.49
C VAL A 582 -15.94 -76.62 4.32
N THR A 583 -16.42 -75.39 4.15
CA THR A 583 -15.96 -74.48 3.10
C THR A 583 -14.61 -73.87 3.45
N THR A 584 -13.58 -74.25 2.69
CA THR A 584 -12.27 -73.59 2.73
C THR A 584 -12.30 -72.30 1.91
N ASN A 585 -11.90 -71.19 2.52
CA ASN A 585 -11.82 -69.91 1.82
C ASN A 585 -10.43 -69.77 1.21
N GLN A 586 -10.33 -69.32 -0.04
CA GLN A 586 -9.05 -69.15 -0.73
C GLN A 586 -8.93 -67.73 -1.29
N ARG A 587 -7.73 -67.14 -1.15
CA ARG A 587 -7.38 -65.83 -1.72
C ARG A 587 -6.09 -65.94 -2.49
N ILE A 588 -6.04 -65.30 -3.66
CA ILE A 588 -4.81 -65.16 -4.43
C ILE A 588 -4.41 -63.70 -4.34
N GLN A 589 -3.21 -63.44 -3.83
CA GLN A 589 -2.64 -62.10 -3.67
C GLN A 589 -1.33 -61.97 -4.45
N GLU A 590 -1.15 -60.83 -5.09
CA GLU A 590 0.12 -60.37 -5.65
C GLU A 590 0.86 -59.60 -4.53
N ASP A 591 2.05 -60.06 -4.14
CA ASP A 591 2.80 -59.47 -3.02
C ASP A 591 4.30 -59.34 -3.28
N LEU A 592 4.96 -58.46 -2.55
CA LEU A 592 6.42 -58.33 -2.56
C LEU A 592 7.03 -59.19 -1.46
N ILE A 593 8.06 -59.96 -1.81
CA ILE A 593 8.90 -60.68 -0.86
C ILE A 593 10.26 -60.00 -0.79
N PHE A 594 10.62 -59.56 0.41
CA PHE A 594 11.91 -58.98 0.74
C PHE A 594 12.88 -60.11 1.11
N GLY A 595 13.91 -60.31 0.29
CA GLY A 595 15.10 -61.09 0.64
C GLY A 595 16.24 -60.16 1.07
N LYS A 596 17.34 -60.73 1.56
CA LYS A 596 18.52 -59.98 2.08
C LYS A 596 18.94 -58.81 1.19
N ASN A 597 19.05 -59.05 -0.12
CA ASN A 597 19.46 -58.05 -1.13
C ASN A 597 18.52 -58.02 -2.35
N SER A 598 17.27 -58.48 -2.24
CA SER A 598 16.37 -58.53 -3.39
C SER A 598 14.92 -58.31 -3.02
N ILE A 599 14.15 -57.75 -3.94
CA ILE A 599 12.70 -57.58 -3.82
C ILE A 599 12.08 -58.31 -5.01
N LYS A 600 11.24 -59.31 -4.75
CA LYS A 600 10.58 -60.11 -5.81
C LYS A 600 9.08 -60.02 -5.66
N LEU A 601 8.39 -59.79 -6.78
CA LEU A 601 6.94 -59.95 -6.86
C LEU A 601 6.61 -61.45 -6.92
N ARG A 602 5.64 -61.90 -6.12
CA ARG A 602 5.13 -63.28 -6.15
C ARG A 602 3.61 -63.31 -6.11
N ILE A 603 3.04 -64.37 -6.68
CA ILE A 603 1.61 -64.68 -6.56
C ILE A 603 1.45 -65.76 -5.51
N ILE A 604 0.83 -65.37 -4.39
CA ILE A 604 0.65 -66.19 -3.21
C ILE A 604 -0.83 -66.55 -3.07
N LYS A 605 -1.13 -67.84 -2.99
CA LYS A 605 -2.47 -68.35 -2.67
C LYS A 605 -2.54 -68.65 -1.18
N TYR A 606 -3.39 -67.92 -0.47
CA TYR A 606 -3.73 -68.19 0.93
C TYR A 606 -4.96 -69.08 1.02
N VAL A 607 -4.90 -70.11 1.86
CA VAL A 607 -6.01 -71.01 2.17
C VAL A 607 -6.34 -70.87 3.64
N PHE A 608 -7.57 -70.45 3.94
CA PHE A 608 -8.04 -70.17 5.29
C PHE A 608 -8.92 -71.30 5.80
N GLN A 609 -8.72 -71.65 7.06
CA GLN A 609 -9.61 -72.53 7.82
C GLN A 609 -10.53 -71.66 8.66
N VAL A 610 -11.83 -71.67 8.33
CA VAL A 610 -12.84 -70.86 9.03
C VAL A 610 -13.52 -71.70 10.10
N TYR A 611 -13.66 -71.13 11.29
CA TYR A 611 -14.33 -71.70 12.45
C TYR A 611 -15.54 -70.84 12.82
N SER A 612 -16.59 -71.48 13.33
CA SER A 612 -17.72 -70.83 13.97
C SER A 612 -17.80 -71.28 15.42
N CYS A 613 -17.90 -70.32 16.35
CA CYS A 613 -18.11 -70.67 17.76
C CYS A 613 -19.57 -71.04 17.99
N PRO A 614 -19.88 -72.23 18.56
CA PRO A 614 -21.26 -72.61 18.85
C PRO A 614 -21.89 -71.77 19.98
N GLU A 615 -21.07 -71.21 20.86
CA GLU A 615 -21.55 -70.47 22.05
C GLU A 615 -21.90 -69.02 21.73
N CYS A 616 -20.98 -68.28 21.09
CA CYS A 616 -21.15 -66.85 20.83
C CYS A 616 -21.44 -66.53 19.36
N MET A 617 -21.60 -67.57 18.52
CA MET A 617 -21.86 -67.47 17.08
C MET A 617 -20.82 -66.66 16.29
N PHE A 618 -19.66 -66.36 16.89
CA PHE A 618 -18.61 -65.59 16.25
C PHE A 618 -17.85 -66.42 15.22
N GLU A 619 -17.79 -65.94 13.98
CA GLU A 619 -17.00 -66.53 12.91
C GLU A 619 -15.60 -65.94 12.88
N TYR A 620 -14.58 -66.81 12.84
CA TYR A 620 -13.17 -66.43 12.86
C TYR A 620 -12.36 -67.40 12.00
N GLY A 621 -11.12 -67.04 11.66
CA GLY A 621 -10.29 -67.85 10.75
C GLY A 621 -9.70 -67.06 9.58
N ILE A 622 -10.24 -65.87 9.30
CA ILE A 622 -9.72 -64.95 8.29
C ILE A 622 -9.28 -63.68 9.00
N ASP A 623 -8.00 -63.35 8.88
CA ASP A 623 -7.46 -62.10 9.40
C ASP A 623 -8.01 -60.91 8.59
N GLN A 624 -8.39 -59.84 9.29
CA GLN A 624 -9.01 -58.62 8.74
C GLN A 624 -8.26 -58.07 7.52
N ARG A 625 -6.93 -58.21 7.53
CA ARG A 625 -6.01 -57.81 6.48
C ARG A 625 -6.33 -58.42 5.10
N PHE A 626 -6.86 -59.64 5.08
CA PHE A 626 -7.26 -60.35 3.85
C PHE A 626 -8.70 -60.07 3.42
N LEU A 627 -9.51 -59.47 4.31
CA LEU A 627 -10.85 -58.99 4.01
C LEU A 627 -10.77 -57.62 3.32
N ASP A 628 -9.91 -56.74 3.84
CA ASP A 628 -9.76 -55.38 3.35
C ASP A 628 -9.13 -55.35 1.95
N VAL A 629 -8.02 -56.08 1.72
CA VAL A 629 -7.33 -56.07 0.42
C VAL A 629 -7.22 -57.47 -0.17
N ARG A 630 -8.13 -57.78 -1.10
CA ARG A 630 -8.27 -59.13 -1.69
C ARG A 630 -7.18 -59.51 -2.69
N ARG A 631 -6.69 -58.54 -3.48
CA ARG A 631 -5.77 -58.77 -4.62
C ARG A 631 -4.30 -58.54 -4.27
N TYR A 632 -4.00 -57.64 -3.36
CA TYR A 632 -2.63 -57.20 -3.07
C TYR A 632 -2.24 -57.64 -1.67
N GLY A 633 -1.03 -58.18 -1.52
CA GLY A 633 -0.51 -58.54 -0.21
C GLY A 633 0.00 -57.32 0.58
N TRP A 634 0.16 -57.49 1.89
CA TRP A 634 0.49 -56.37 2.78
C TRP A 634 1.90 -55.83 2.61
N ASN A 635 2.87 -56.65 2.21
CA ASN A 635 4.24 -56.18 2.02
C ASN A 635 4.32 -55.18 0.87
N LEU A 636 3.61 -55.46 -0.23
CA LEU A 636 3.45 -54.54 -1.35
C LEU A 636 2.77 -53.24 -0.93
N ILE A 637 1.72 -53.31 -0.11
CA ILE A 637 1.02 -52.10 0.33
C ILE A 637 1.89 -51.29 1.28
N ALA A 638 2.56 -51.92 2.25
CA ALA A 638 3.50 -51.28 3.15
C ALA A 638 4.63 -50.59 2.37
N PHE A 639 5.17 -51.26 1.35
CA PHE A 639 6.14 -50.69 0.42
C PHE A 639 5.62 -49.41 -0.25
N CYS A 640 4.38 -49.46 -0.77
CA CYS A 640 3.76 -48.29 -1.40
C CYS A 640 3.58 -47.13 -0.41
N ILE A 641 3.07 -47.40 0.79
CA ILE A 641 2.82 -46.39 1.82
C ILE A 641 4.13 -45.76 2.27
N TYR A 642 5.16 -46.56 2.50
CA TYR A 642 6.50 -46.07 2.85
C TYR A 642 7.07 -45.15 1.76
N HIS A 643 6.92 -45.49 0.48
CA HIS A 643 7.38 -44.62 -0.61
C HIS A 643 6.60 -43.31 -0.68
N ILE A 644 5.28 -43.36 -0.46
CA ILE A 644 4.43 -42.17 -0.53
C ILE A 644 4.63 -41.25 0.69
N LEU A 645 4.65 -41.81 1.90
CA LEU A 645 4.67 -41.06 3.15
C LEU A 645 6.08 -40.91 3.73
N GLY A 646 6.87 -41.99 3.78
CA GLY A 646 8.22 -41.98 4.33
C GLY A 646 9.25 -41.33 3.41
N LEU A 647 9.12 -41.53 2.09
CA LEU A 647 10.04 -40.99 1.08
C LEU A 647 9.46 -39.81 0.29
N TYR A 648 8.23 -39.40 0.58
CA TYR A 648 7.55 -38.28 -0.09
C TYR A 648 7.47 -38.39 -1.62
N ILE A 649 7.44 -39.61 -2.15
CA ILE A 649 7.37 -39.85 -3.59
C ILE A 649 5.92 -39.69 -4.06
N PRO A 650 5.65 -38.86 -5.10
CA PRO A 650 4.30 -38.71 -5.64
C PRO A 650 3.67 -40.05 -6.03
N GLN A 651 2.38 -40.25 -5.70
CA GLN A 651 1.68 -41.52 -5.92
C GLN A 651 1.79 -42.05 -7.36
N MET A 652 1.73 -41.16 -8.35
CA MET A 652 1.87 -41.54 -9.76
C MET A 652 3.28 -42.01 -10.10
N ALA A 653 4.31 -41.47 -9.46
CA ALA A 653 5.69 -41.93 -9.63
C ALA A 653 5.89 -43.31 -9.00
N VAL A 654 5.30 -43.57 -7.82
CA VAL A 654 5.30 -44.91 -7.20
C VAL A 654 4.60 -45.92 -8.12
N LYS A 655 3.41 -45.60 -8.63
CA LYS A 655 2.68 -46.46 -9.57
C LYS A 655 3.50 -46.76 -10.83
N ARG A 656 4.06 -45.74 -11.48
CA ARG A 656 4.92 -45.92 -12.66
C ARG A 656 6.16 -46.74 -12.35
N SER A 657 6.76 -46.57 -11.17
CA SER A 657 7.93 -47.34 -10.74
C SER A 657 7.59 -48.82 -10.56
N LEU A 658 6.44 -49.13 -9.97
CA LEU A 658 6.00 -50.52 -9.79
C LEU A 658 5.70 -51.18 -11.14
N GLU A 659 5.04 -50.45 -12.03
CA GLU A 659 4.76 -50.92 -13.41
C GLU A 659 6.06 -51.18 -14.17
N ARG A 660 7.04 -50.28 -14.05
CA ARG A 660 8.32 -50.37 -14.76
C ARG A 660 9.26 -51.44 -14.20
N LEU A 661 9.40 -51.51 -12.88
CA LEU A 661 10.35 -52.42 -12.24
C LEU A 661 9.82 -53.85 -12.10
N TYR A 662 8.51 -54.00 -11.85
CA TYR A 662 7.90 -55.29 -11.54
C TYR A 662 6.84 -55.72 -12.54
N GLY A 663 6.61 -54.97 -13.63
CA GLY A 663 5.56 -55.27 -14.62
C GLY A 663 4.16 -55.18 -14.03
N PHE A 664 4.00 -54.50 -12.90
CA PHE A 664 2.87 -54.64 -12.01
C PHE A 664 1.96 -53.41 -12.02
N LYS A 665 0.73 -53.58 -12.51
CA LYS A 665 -0.26 -52.49 -12.59
C LYS A 665 -1.15 -52.46 -11.35
N ILE A 666 -0.98 -51.44 -10.53
CA ILE A 666 -1.92 -51.12 -9.44
C ILE A 666 -3.12 -50.36 -10.02
N ASP A 667 -4.32 -50.87 -9.78
CA ASP A 667 -5.55 -50.28 -10.29
C ASP A 667 -5.79 -48.90 -9.64
N SER A 668 -5.87 -48.84 -8.31
CA SER A 668 -6.05 -47.58 -7.56
C SER A 668 -5.24 -47.55 -6.26
N LEU A 669 -4.13 -46.80 -6.29
CA LEU A 669 -3.30 -46.57 -5.10
C LEU A 669 -4.01 -45.73 -4.04
N GLY A 670 -4.97 -44.90 -4.45
CA GLY A 670 -5.83 -44.12 -3.54
C GLY A 670 -6.70 -45.01 -2.65
N ARG A 671 -7.38 -46.01 -3.22
CA ARG A 671 -8.18 -46.98 -2.47
C ARG A 671 -7.33 -47.84 -1.53
N ILE A 672 -6.11 -48.18 -1.93
CA ILE A 672 -5.16 -48.91 -1.08
C ILE A 672 -4.77 -48.05 0.14
N LYS A 673 -4.45 -46.77 -0.08
CA LYS A 673 -4.14 -45.83 1.00
C LYS A 673 -5.31 -45.69 1.97
N GLU A 674 -6.53 -45.58 1.47
CA GLU A 674 -7.76 -45.50 2.30
C GLU A 674 -7.93 -46.74 3.18
N LYS A 675 -7.79 -47.94 2.61
CA LYS A 675 -7.89 -49.19 3.37
C LYS A 675 -6.81 -49.33 4.42
N ALA A 676 -5.57 -48.93 4.10
CA ALA A 676 -4.50 -48.94 5.08
C ALA A 676 -4.72 -47.90 6.19
N ALA A 677 -5.26 -46.73 5.87
CA ALA A 677 -5.64 -45.74 6.88
C ALA A 677 -6.70 -46.31 7.84
N ASN A 678 -7.72 -47.00 7.32
CA ASN A 678 -8.75 -47.66 8.13
C ASN A 678 -8.13 -48.71 9.06
N TYR A 679 -7.21 -49.54 8.57
CA TYR A 679 -6.50 -50.54 9.37
C TYR A 679 -5.73 -49.91 10.55
N TYR A 680 -5.10 -48.76 10.36
CA TYR A 680 -4.34 -48.07 11.41
C TYR A 680 -5.18 -47.14 12.30
N THR A 681 -6.51 -47.14 12.18
CA THR A 681 -7.38 -46.27 12.99
C THR A 681 -7.20 -46.51 14.48
N GLU A 682 -7.22 -47.78 14.91
CA GLU A 682 -7.00 -48.14 16.32
C GLU A 682 -5.61 -47.73 16.81
N THR A 683 -4.59 -47.86 15.95
CA THR A 683 -3.23 -47.41 16.28
C THR A 683 -3.19 -45.90 16.49
N ARG A 684 -3.86 -45.12 15.64
CA ARG A 684 -3.96 -43.66 15.78
C ARG A 684 -4.65 -43.26 17.08
N GLU A 685 -5.77 -43.91 17.42
CA GLU A 685 -6.50 -43.69 18.68
C GLU A 685 -5.64 -44.03 19.90
N ASN A 686 -4.90 -45.15 19.85
CA ASN A 686 -3.99 -45.53 20.94
C ASN A 686 -2.85 -44.52 21.13
N ILE A 687 -2.27 -43.99 20.04
CA ILE A 687 -1.26 -42.93 20.12
C ILE A 687 -1.88 -41.65 20.71
N LEU A 688 -3.07 -41.26 20.25
CA LEU A 688 -3.77 -40.08 20.76
C LEU A 688 -4.03 -40.18 22.27
N ASN A 689 -4.53 -41.34 22.72
CA ASN A 689 -4.76 -41.62 24.14
C ASN A 689 -3.47 -41.53 24.96
N ARG A 690 -2.35 -42.07 24.44
CA ARG A 690 -1.04 -41.94 25.11
C ARG A 690 -0.55 -40.50 25.19
N ILE A 691 -0.77 -39.68 24.15
CA ILE A 691 -0.45 -38.25 24.17
C ILE A 691 -1.29 -37.52 25.23
N ILE A 692 -2.61 -37.76 25.26
CA ILE A 692 -3.54 -37.10 26.19
C ILE A 692 -3.30 -37.54 27.64
N GLN A 693 -2.89 -38.79 27.89
CA GLN A 693 -2.55 -39.27 29.23
C GLN A 693 -1.12 -38.88 29.67
N GLY A 694 -0.34 -38.27 28.78
CA GLY A 694 1.03 -37.84 29.06
C GLY A 694 1.10 -36.57 29.91
N ASN A 695 2.34 -36.11 30.15
CA ASN A 695 2.61 -34.91 30.96
C ASN A 695 2.94 -33.66 30.13
N LEU A 696 3.06 -33.80 28.81
CA LEU A 696 3.50 -32.73 27.90
C LEU A 696 2.84 -32.92 26.53
N ILE A 697 2.21 -31.86 26.03
CA ILE A 697 1.66 -31.78 24.68
C ILE A 697 2.19 -30.51 24.02
N HIS A 698 2.86 -30.64 22.89
CA HIS A 698 3.04 -29.54 21.94
C HIS A 698 1.89 -29.59 20.95
N VAL A 699 1.21 -28.46 20.78
CA VAL A 699 0.09 -28.32 19.85
C VAL A 699 0.34 -27.16 18.88
N ASP A 700 -0.01 -27.38 17.63
CA ASP A 700 0.04 -26.40 16.55
C ASP A 700 -1.01 -26.74 15.49
N GLU A 701 -1.40 -25.77 14.67
CA GLU A 701 -2.36 -25.96 13.61
C GLU A 701 -1.90 -25.35 12.29
N THR A 702 -2.07 -26.10 11.21
CA THR A 702 -1.69 -25.65 9.86
C THR A 702 -2.84 -25.76 8.88
N GLN A 703 -2.93 -24.80 7.98
CA GLN A 703 -3.87 -24.84 6.86
C GLN A 703 -3.41 -25.84 5.81
N ALA A 704 -4.37 -26.62 5.29
CA ALA A 704 -4.18 -27.54 4.17
C ALA A 704 -5.31 -27.36 3.16
N ASN A 705 -4.97 -27.26 1.87
CA ASN A 705 -5.97 -27.27 0.81
C ASN A 705 -6.23 -28.73 0.40
N VAL A 706 -7.45 -29.21 0.64
CA VAL A 706 -7.88 -30.56 0.29
C VAL A 706 -9.02 -30.46 -0.72
N ARG A 707 -8.74 -30.87 -1.97
CA ARG A 707 -9.71 -30.86 -3.08
C ARG A 707 -10.41 -29.50 -3.30
N GLY A 708 -9.69 -28.40 -3.10
CA GLY A 708 -10.22 -27.04 -3.30
C GLY A 708 -10.91 -26.44 -2.07
N LYS A 709 -11.14 -27.22 -1.01
CA LYS A 709 -11.63 -26.72 0.28
C LYS A 709 -10.45 -26.46 1.22
N LEU A 710 -10.51 -25.34 1.93
CA LEU A 710 -9.55 -25.03 3.00
C LEU A 710 -9.93 -25.84 4.23
N MET A 711 -8.97 -26.59 4.76
CA MET A 711 -9.10 -27.37 6.00
C MET A 711 -7.95 -27.04 6.95
N TYR A 712 -8.11 -27.38 8.22
CA TYR A 712 -7.08 -27.24 9.25
C TYR A 712 -6.62 -28.63 9.71
N VAL A 713 -5.31 -28.77 9.91
CA VAL A 713 -4.72 -29.98 10.49
C VAL A 713 -4.11 -29.59 11.83
N TRP A 714 -4.69 -30.09 12.90
CA TRP A 714 -4.15 -29.98 14.25
C TRP A 714 -3.05 -31.01 14.44
N VAL A 715 -1.92 -30.60 14.98
CA VAL A 715 -0.76 -31.43 15.24
C VAL A 715 -0.57 -31.47 16.75
N LEU A 716 -0.75 -32.66 17.34
CA LEU A 716 -0.46 -32.89 18.75
C LEU A 716 0.76 -33.81 18.82
N THR A 717 1.78 -33.41 19.56
CA THR A 717 3.00 -34.22 19.70
C THR A 717 3.52 -34.17 21.13
N ASN A 718 4.08 -35.27 21.57
CA ASN A 718 4.99 -35.30 22.72
C ASN A 718 6.43 -35.52 22.18
N LEU A 719 7.36 -35.95 23.02
CA LEU A 719 8.76 -36.18 22.62
C LEU A 719 8.98 -37.46 21.77
N HIS A 720 7.99 -38.34 21.69
CA HIS A 720 8.11 -39.68 21.12
C HIS A 720 7.08 -39.97 20.01
N GLU A 721 5.93 -39.30 20.06
CA GLU A 721 4.75 -39.62 19.26
C GLU A 721 4.06 -38.35 18.75
N VAL A 722 3.46 -38.44 17.57
CA VAL A 722 2.71 -37.35 16.92
C VAL A 722 1.40 -37.86 16.35
N VAL A 723 0.35 -37.06 16.46
CA VAL A 723 -0.96 -37.28 15.85
C VAL A 723 -1.38 -36.06 15.06
N TYR A 724 -1.90 -36.31 13.86
CA TYR A 724 -2.46 -35.30 12.98
C TYR A 724 -3.98 -35.46 12.92
N ILE A 725 -4.73 -34.39 13.20
CA ILE A 725 -6.19 -34.40 13.24
C ILE A 725 -6.75 -33.38 12.25
N PRO A 726 -7.35 -33.82 11.13
CA PRO A 726 -7.97 -32.93 10.17
C PRO A 726 -9.34 -32.43 10.68
N THR A 727 -9.62 -31.14 10.49
CA THR A 727 -10.87 -30.46 10.86
C THR A 727 -11.30 -29.50 9.74
N GLU A 728 -12.60 -29.22 9.64
CA GLU A 728 -13.13 -28.31 8.62
C GLU A 728 -12.96 -26.83 9.02
N ASN A 729 -13.03 -26.53 10.32
CA ASN A 729 -12.89 -25.20 10.90
C ASN A 729 -11.68 -25.13 11.84
N ARG A 730 -11.27 -23.91 12.21
CA ARG A 730 -10.19 -23.65 13.19
C ARG A 730 -10.77 -23.38 14.59
N GLU A 731 -11.99 -23.85 14.88
CA GLU A 731 -12.67 -23.49 16.12
C GLU A 731 -12.02 -24.16 17.33
N GLY A 732 -11.85 -23.38 18.40
CA GLY A 732 -11.17 -23.84 19.62
C GLY A 732 -11.97 -24.85 20.44
N GLU A 733 -13.28 -24.96 20.23
CA GLU A 733 -14.14 -25.91 20.95
C GLU A 733 -13.65 -27.36 20.79
N PHE A 734 -13.13 -27.69 19.61
CA PHE A 734 -12.55 -29.01 19.35
C PHE A 734 -11.38 -29.33 20.31
N ILE A 735 -10.41 -28.43 20.43
CA ILE A 735 -9.22 -28.67 21.27
C ILE A 735 -9.54 -28.61 22.76
N GLN A 736 -10.50 -27.74 23.15
CA GLN A 736 -11.01 -27.67 24.53
C GLN A 736 -11.64 -28.99 24.95
N ASN A 737 -12.51 -29.56 24.12
CA ASN A 737 -13.16 -30.83 24.40
C ASN A 737 -12.15 -31.98 24.43
N LEU A 738 -11.18 -31.99 23.51
CA LEU A 738 -10.16 -33.03 23.44
C LEU A 738 -9.24 -33.02 24.68
N LEU A 739 -8.89 -31.84 25.20
CA LEU A 739 -7.93 -31.67 26.30
C LEU A 739 -8.58 -31.36 27.66
N LYS A 740 -9.91 -31.47 27.78
CA LYS A 740 -10.66 -31.11 29.00
C LYS A 740 -10.12 -31.71 30.30
N ASN A 741 -9.61 -32.94 30.23
CA ASN A 741 -9.08 -33.67 31.39
C ASN A 741 -7.55 -33.73 31.42
N PHE A 742 -6.86 -33.01 30.54
CA PHE A 742 -5.41 -32.98 30.49
C PHE A 742 -4.84 -32.22 31.69
N LYS A 743 -3.90 -32.82 32.43
CA LYS A 743 -3.27 -32.21 33.61
C LYS A 743 -1.77 -31.95 33.45
N GLY A 744 -1.21 -32.25 32.28
CA GLY A 744 0.17 -31.94 31.93
C GLY A 744 0.36 -30.49 31.48
N VAL A 745 1.53 -30.20 30.90
CA VAL A 745 1.84 -28.87 30.34
C VAL A 745 1.51 -28.83 28.85
N LEU A 746 0.70 -27.83 28.46
CA LEU A 746 0.39 -27.54 27.06
C LEU A 746 1.35 -26.48 26.51
N VAL A 747 2.06 -26.81 25.44
CA VAL A 747 2.94 -25.89 24.71
C VAL A 747 2.30 -25.50 23.40
N SER A 748 1.92 -24.24 23.26
CA SER A 748 1.21 -23.72 22.09
C SER A 748 1.78 -22.36 21.66
N ASP A 749 1.35 -21.86 20.50
CA ASP A 749 1.55 -20.45 20.15
C ASP A 749 0.60 -19.50 20.93
N PHE A 750 0.51 -18.26 20.48
CA PHE A 750 -0.37 -17.23 21.04
C PHE A 750 -1.78 -17.24 20.44
N TYR A 751 -2.23 -18.34 19.84
CA TYR A 751 -3.61 -18.44 19.40
C TYR A 751 -4.56 -18.55 20.59
N THR A 752 -5.55 -17.67 20.63
CA THR A 752 -6.46 -17.47 21.77
C THR A 752 -7.30 -18.71 22.10
N ALA A 753 -7.49 -19.63 21.15
CA ALA A 753 -8.20 -20.88 21.40
C ALA A 753 -7.52 -21.71 22.51
N TYR A 754 -6.19 -21.66 22.61
CA TYR A 754 -5.44 -22.43 23.61
C TYR A 754 -5.60 -21.86 25.01
N ASP A 755 -5.78 -20.55 25.16
CA ASP A 755 -5.86 -19.88 26.47
C ASP A 755 -7.04 -20.38 27.32
N SER A 756 -8.06 -20.93 26.67
CA SER A 756 -9.27 -21.48 27.31
C SER A 756 -9.13 -22.91 27.84
N VAL A 757 -8.01 -23.61 27.56
CA VAL A 757 -7.78 -24.98 28.03
C VAL A 757 -7.28 -24.95 29.48
N ASP A 758 -8.05 -25.54 30.39
CA ASP A 758 -7.78 -25.58 31.83
C ASP A 758 -6.63 -26.57 32.19
N CYS A 759 -5.41 -26.16 31.87
CA CYS A 759 -4.18 -26.86 32.21
C CYS A 759 -3.00 -25.88 32.32
N PRO A 760 -1.88 -26.25 32.96
CA PRO A 760 -0.65 -25.48 32.91
C PRO A 760 -0.19 -25.23 31.46
N GLN A 761 0.06 -23.97 31.10
CA GLN A 761 0.45 -23.61 29.73
C GLN A 761 1.85 -23.00 29.68
N GLN A 762 2.55 -23.25 28.58
CA GLN A 762 3.77 -22.57 28.20
C GLN A 762 3.64 -22.08 26.76
N LYS A 763 3.90 -20.80 26.51
CA LYS A 763 3.95 -20.29 25.15
C LYS A 763 5.22 -20.74 24.44
N CYS A 764 5.08 -21.06 23.15
CA CYS A 764 6.16 -21.54 22.31
C CYS A 764 7.14 -20.41 22.04
N LEU A 765 8.32 -20.50 22.67
CA LEU A 765 9.37 -19.47 22.57
C LEU A 765 9.88 -19.29 21.14
N ILE A 766 9.78 -20.32 20.30
CA ILE A 766 10.18 -20.25 18.89
C ILE A 766 9.17 -19.44 18.07
N HIS A 767 7.87 -19.57 18.35
CA HIS A 767 6.86 -18.70 17.74
C HIS A 767 7.06 -17.26 18.19
N LEU A 768 7.22 -17.02 19.50
CA LEU A 768 7.52 -15.69 20.03
C LEU A 768 8.74 -15.04 19.37
N MET A 769 9.84 -15.79 19.25
CA MET A 769 11.06 -15.32 18.59
C MET A 769 10.83 -14.96 17.12
N ARG A 770 10.08 -15.78 16.39
CA ARG A 770 9.76 -15.52 14.98
C ARG A 770 8.88 -14.29 14.83
N ASP A 771 7.88 -14.13 15.70
CA ASP A 771 7.00 -12.96 15.71
C ASP A 771 7.79 -11.67 16.00
N ILE A 772 8.68 -11.70 17.01
CA ILE A 772 9.58 -10.58 17.32
C ILE A 772 10.47 -10.25 16.11
N ASN A 773 11.06 -11.27 15.47
CA ASN A 773 11.92 -11.06 14.30
C ASN A 773 11.16 -10.46 13.12
N ASP A 774 9.96 -10.96 12.84
CA ASP A 774 9.09 -10.45 11.77
C ASP A 774 8.67 -9.00 12.03
N GLU A 775 8.37 -8.66 13.29
CA GLU A 775 8.06 -7.29 13.69
C GLU A 775 9.28 -6.37 13.55
N ILE A 776 10.51 -6.79 13.89
CA ILE A 776 11.73 -5.99 13.63
C ILE A 776 11.91 -5.76 12.13
N LEU A 777 11.71 -6.78 11.30
CA LEU A 777 11.86 -6.67 9.85
C LEU A 777 10.81 -5.74 9.24
N LYS A 778 9.65 -5.63 9.88
CA LYS A 778 8.53 -4.75 9.51
C LYS A 778 8.72 -3.32 10.06
N TYR A 779 9.39 -3.16 11.20
CA TYR A 779 9.65 -1.89 11.88
C TYR A 779 11.15 -1.69 12.17
N PRO A 780 11.99 -1.60 11.12
CA PRO A 780 13.45 -1.65 11.26
C PRO A 780 14.07 -0.40 11.92
N PHE A 781 13.28 0.63 12.23
CA PHE A 781 13.73 1.87 12.89
C PHE A 781 13.09 2.06 14.27
N ASN A 782 12.31 1.09 14.76
CA ASN A 782 11.80 1.12 16.12
C ASN A 782 12.89 0.63 17.10
N GLU A 783 13.54 1.56 17.79
CA GLU A 783 14.63 1.25 18.71
C GLU A 783 14.17 0.51 19.98
N GLU A 784 12.94 0.76 20.45
CA GLU A 784 12.37 0.04 21.59
C GLU A 784 12.16 -1.44 21.24
N LEU A 785 11.60 -1.74 20.06
CA LEU A 785 11.42 -3.10 19.58
C LEU A 785 12.75 -3.83 19.37
N LYS A 786 13.77 -3.15 18.83
CA LYS A 786 15.13 -3.69 18.71
C LYS A 786 15.71 -4.01 20.08
N LYS A 787 15.51 -3.15 21.07
CA LYS A 787 15.96 -3.35 22.44
C LYS A 787 15.31 -4.59 23.05
N ILE A 788 13.98 -4.72 22.96
CA ILE A 788 13.25 -5.91 23.44
C ILE A 788 13.78 -7.18 22.77
N ALA A 789 13.98 -7.16 21.45
CA ALA A 789 14.49 -8.32 20.74
C ALA A 789 15.92 -8.70 21.13
N SER A 790 16.78 -7.70 21.35
CA SER A 790 18.15 -7.91 21.83
C SER A 790 18.16 -8.49 23.25
N GLU A 791 17.36 -7.93 24.16
CA GLU A 791 17.25 -8.41 25.53
C GLU A 791 16.68 -9.83 25.60
N PHE A 792 15.65 -10.13 24.81
CA PHE A 792 15.08 -11.48 24.71
C PHE A 792 16.09 -12.49 24.17
N SER A 793 16.86 -12.11 23.16
CA SER A 793 17.97 -12.93 22.64
C SER A 793 19.06 -13.19 23.68
N ASN A 794 19.44 -12.16 24.43
CA ASN A 794 20.45 -12.24 25.49
C ASN A 794 19.99 -13.12 26.67
N LEU A 795 18.68 -13.17 26.95
CA LEU A 795 18.09 -14.07 27.94
C LEU A 795 18.11 -15.53 27.48
N LEU A 796 17.67 -15.80 26.25
CA LEU A 796 17.49 -17.18 25.76
C LEU A 796 18.81 -17.88 25.41
N GLN A 797 19.81 -17.16 24.89
CA GLN A 797 21.09 -17.77 24.50
C GLN A 797 21.78 -18.56 25.64
N PRO A 798 21.96 -18.00 26.86
CA PRO A 798 22.51 -18.75 27.99
C PRO A 798 21.67 -19.98 28.36
N ILE A 799 20.34 -19.85 28.34
CA ILE A 799 19.41 -20.95 28.65
C ILE A 799 19.60 -22.09 27.66
N VAL A 800 19.62 -21.81 26.36
CA VAL A 800 19.86 -22.81 25.31
C VAL A 800 21.24 -23.46 25.46
N LYS A 801 22.29 -22.67 25.74
CA LYS A 801 23.64 -23.21 26.02
C LYS A 801 23.67 -24.15 27.23
N THR A 802 22.89 -23.86 28.27
CA THR A 802 22.74 -24.75 29.43
C THR A 802 22.03 -26.05 29.05
N ILE A 803 20.95 -25.97 28.26
CA ILE A 803 20.21 -27.13 27.75
C ILE A 803 21.12 -28.01 26.90
N ASP A 804 21.87 -27.44 25.96
CA ASP A 804 22.80 -28.17 25.10
C ASP A 804 23.88 -28.92 25.90
N LYS A 805 24.38 -28.34 27.00
CA LYS A 805 25.43 -28.94 27.83
C LYS A 805 24.92 -29.94 28.88
N ARG A 806 23.73 -29.72 29.43
CA ARG A 806 23.26 -30.41 30.66
C ARG A 806 21.88 -31.06 30.52
N GLY A 807 21.23 -30.90 29.37
CA GLY A 807 19.86 -31.34 29.12
C GLY A 807 18.82 -30.51 29.88
N LEU A 808 17.56 -30.96 29.84
CA LEU A 808 16.40 -30.29 30.45
C LEU A 808 16.28 -30.48 31.97
N LYS A 809 17.40 -30.64 32.68
CA LYS A 809 17.40 -30.91 34.12
C LYS A 809 17.07 -29.63 34.92
N LYS A 810 15.98 -29.67 35.69
CA LYS A 810 15.46 -28.57 36.52
C LYS A 810 16.53 -27.85 37.37
N TYR A 811 17.48 -28.62 37.94
CA TYR A 811 18.58 -28.08 38.75
C TYR A 811 19.42 -27.03 38.01
N PHE A 812 19.74 -27.26 36.73
CA PHE A 812 20.55 -26.33 35.94
C PHE A 812 19.74 -25.15 35.42
N LEU A 813 18.48 -25.39 35.01
CA LEU A 813 17.61 -24.34 34.46
C LEU A 813 17.15 -23.32 35.51
N ARG A 814 17.01 -23.72 36.78
CA ARG A 814 16.65 -22.82 37.91
C ARG A 814 17.61 -21.63 38.07
N LYS A 815 18.85 -21.75 37.60
CA LYS A 815 19.85 -20.68 37.69
C LYS A 815 19.47 -19.43 36.89
N HIS A 816 18.65 -19.60 35.85
CA HIS A 816 18.21 -18.52 34.96
C HIS A 816 16.96 -17.78 35.47
N LEU A 817 16.34 -18.20 36.58
CA LEU A 817 15.07 -17.59 37.08
C LEU A 817 15.21 -16.09 37.35
N LYS A 818 16.32 -15.66 37.98
CA LYS A 818 16.55 -14.23 38.26
C LYS A 818 16.65 -13.39 36.98
N GLU A 819 17.22 -13.95 35.91
CA GLU A 819 17.36 -13.29 34.61
C GLU A 819 16.00 -13.17 33.91
N VAL A 820 15.18 -14.23 33.99
CA VAL A 820 13.80 -14.24 33.50
C VAL A 820 12.93 -13.23 34.25
N ASP A 821 12.98 -13.22 35.59
CA ASP A 821 12.21 -12.26 36.41
C ASP A 821 12.59 -10.81 36.11
N ARG A 822 13.87 -10.56 35.79
CA ARG A 822 14.34 -9.23 35.40
C ARG A 822 13.80 -8.84 34.02
N PHE A 823 13.79 -9.76 33.06
CA PHE A 823 13.23 -9.51 31.73
C PHE A 823 11.72 -9.27 31.77
N CYS A 824 10.97 -10.01 32.59
CA CYS A 824 9.51 -9.83 32.70
C CYS A 824 9.07 -8.57 33.47
N LYS A 825 9.99 -7.90 34.18
CA LYS A 825 9.74 -6.61 34.85
C LYS A 825 10.07 -5.40 33.98
N TYR A 826 10.78 -5.65 32.88
CA TYR A 826 11.04 -4.69 31.82
C TYR A 826 9.77 -4.52 30.99
#